data_AF-A0A401L5U3-F1
#
_entry.id   AF-A0A401L5U3-F1
#
_cell.length_a   1.000
_cell.length_b   1.000
_cell.length_c   1.000
_cell.angle_alpha   90.00
_cell.angle_beta   90.00
_cell.angle_gamma   90.00
#
_symmetry.space_group_name_H-M   'P 1'
#
loop_
_entity.id
_entity.type
_entity.pdbx_description
1 polymer ?
#
loop_
_entity_poly.entity_id
_entity_poly.type
_entity_poly.pdbx_seq_one_letter_code
_entity_poly.pdbx_strand_id
1 'polypeptide(L)'
;MRHFWLLPAVAGIAGAQCPYLSGEMSFTQEQDNAGDTIEVTEQPIDNTLYVNDTGSYMTTDFGTPISDQTSLKAGPRGPTLLEDFIFRQKLQRFDHERVPERVVHARGAGAYGTFKSYADWSNVTAADFLSANDKETPMFCRFSTVVGFRGSVDTARDVHGHACRFYTDEGNYDIVGINFAPFFIQDAIQFPDLVHAIKPMPNNEIPQAATAHTSAWDFFSQQSTALHSALWLMSGNGIPRSFRHMNGYGVHSFRFVAANGTSKVVRYRWKSQQGVASLVWDEAQAAAGKNSDYHRQDLYNAIANGHYPKYELQAQIMDEADMLRFGFDLLDPTKLVPEEVVPYTPLGMMELNANPTNYFAEVEQAGFQPGHVVPGIDFTDDPLLQGRLFSYLDTQLTRHGGPNFEQIPVNRPRKPVHNNNRDGFGQQQIPTNNWAYTPNSMSNGYPMQANQTQGHGFFTAPYRYASGHLVRQTSPTFNDHWSQPAMFWNSLIPAEQQMVVNAIVFENSKVNSPHVRKNVVNQLNMVNNNLAVRVARGLGLDEPSPNPTYYTSNKTSNVGTFGKPLLSIEGLQVGFLASNSHPESIKQGQAMAAQFSAAGVDLNIVTEAYADGVNTTYALSDAIDFDALIIADGVQSLFASPALANQMNSTATSTLYPPARPFQILVDSFRYGKPVAAVGSGSVALKNAGIDSSRSGVYTGSSETTEKIAKEVLEGLYTFRFVDRFALDE
;
A
#
# COMPACT_ATOMS: atom_id res chain seq x y z
N MET A 1 -96.80 19.08 -13.79
CA MET A 1 -95.84 17.99 -13.53
C MET A 1 -94.59 18.27 -14.37
N ARG A 2 -93.46 18.49 -13.67
CA ARG A 2 -92.03 18.54 -14.10
C ARG A 2 -91.69 19.15 -15.49
N HIS A 3 -91.63 20.48 -15.50
CA HIS A 3 -90.51 21.40 -15.86
C HIS A 3 -89.35 20.88 -16.75
N PHE A 4 -88.74 21.60 -17.70
CA PHE A 4 -88.86 22.94 -18.36
C PHE A 4 -87.88 22.85 -19.58
N TRP A 5 -88.27 22.98 -20.86
CA TRP A 5 -88.16 24.16 -21.77
C TRP A 5 -86.85 24.99 -21.58
N LEU A 6 -86.01 25.41 -22.55
CA LEU A 6 -85.99 25.72 -24.01
C LEU A 6 -84.50 26.00 -24.38
N LEU A 7 -83.92 25.57 -25.51
CA LEU A 7 -83.84 26.22 -26.86
C LEU A 7 -83.14 27.62 -26.89
N PRO A 8 -82.49 28.09 -28.00
CA PRO A 8 -82.05 27.42 -29.24
C PRO A 8 -80.67 27.88 -29.86
N ALA A 9 -80.18 27.06 -30.80
CA ALA A 9 -79.54 27.34 -32.12
C ALA A 9 -78.35 28.33 -32.27
N VAL A 10 -77.23 27.88 -32.89
CA VAL A 10 -76.89 27.99 -34.34
C VAL A 10 -75.41 27.58 -34.54
N ALA A 11 -75.15 27.01 -35.72
CA ALA A 11 -73.90 26.51 -36.32
C ALA A 11 -72.56 27.18 -35.94
N GLY A 12 -71.52 26.35 -35.86
CA GLY A 12 -70.12 26.76 -35.90
C GLY A 12 -69.19 25.59 -36.16
N ILE A 13 -68.71 25.46 -37.40
CA ILE A 13 -67.49 24.72 -37.71
C ILE A 13 -66.34 25.50 -37.05
N ALA A 14 -65.65 24.91 -36.07
CA ALA A 14 -64.40 25.44 -35.56
C ALA A 14 -63.54 24.27 -35.06
N GLY A 15 -62.33 24.16 -35.61
CA GLY A 15 -61.36 23.14 -35.24
C GLY A 15 -60.93 23.28 -33.79
N ALA A 16 -60.88 22.16 -33.09
CA ALA A 16 -60.12 22.05 -31.86
C ALA A 16 -58.63 21.99 -32.25
N GLN A 17 -58.03 23.15 -32.49
CA GLN A 17 -56.58 23.28 -32.39
C GLN A 17 -56.18 23.03 -30.93
N CYS A 18 -55.23 22.13 -30.73
CA CYS A 18 -54.60 21.85 -29.45
C CYS A 18 -54.04 23.17 -28.86
N PRO A 19 -54.46 23.62 -27.67
CA PRO A 19 -54.05 24.91 -27.12
C PRO A 19 -52.63 24.93 -26.53
N TYR A 20 -51.77 23.95 -26.86
CA TYR A 20 -50.41 23.82 -26.32
C TYR A 20 -49.31 23.66 -27.37
N LEU A 21 -49.59 23.99 -28.64
CA LEU A 21 -48.59 24.03 -29.71
C LEU A 21 -48.57 25.41 -30.38
N SER A 22 -48.48 26.48 -29.57
CA SER A 22 -47.97 27.76 -30.06
C SER A 22 -46.45 27.64 -30.13
N GLY A 23 -45.95 27.56 -31.36
CA GLY A 23 -44.54 27.46 -31.67
C GLY A 23 -43.74 28.60 -31.04
N GLU A 24 -42.82 28.22 -30.17
CA GLU A 24 -41.43 28.64 -30.08
C GLU A 24 -40.80 27.81 -28.95
N MET A 25 -40.61 26.50 -29.18
CA MET A 25 -39.58 25.79 -28.45
C MET A 25 -38.26 26.14 -29.12
N SER A 26 -37.70 27.28 -28.71
CA SER A 26 -36.25 27.43 -28.73
C SER A 26 -35.71 26.38 -27.78
N PHE A 27 -35.49 25.16 -28.28
CA PHE A 27 -34.41 24.35 -27.73
C PHE A 27 -33.16 25.16 -28.04
N THR A 28 -32.71 25.98 -27.10
CA THR A 28 -31.30 26.28 -27.02
C THR A 28 -30.66 24.91 -26.86
N GLN A 29 -30.23 24.36 -27.99
CA GLN A 29 -29.13 23.43 -28.05
C GLN A 29 -27.94 24.24 -27.53
N GLU A 30 -27.86 24.42 -26.22
CA GLU A 30 -26.57 24.67 -25.59
C GLU A 30 -25.73 23.51 -26.08
N GLN A 31 -24.77 23.85 -26.93
CA GLN A 31 -23.76 22.91 -27.39
C GLN A 31 -23.26 22.19 -26.16
N ASP A 32 -23.30 20.85 -26.16
CA ASP A 32 -22.48 20.06 -25.26
C ASP A 32 -21.08 20.69 -25.29
N ASN A 33 -20.72 21.37 -24.20
CA ASN A 33 -19.49 22.12 -24.16
C ASN A 33 -18.38 21.09 -24.26
N ALA A 34 -17.49 21.26 -25.24
CA ALA A 34 -16.25 20.49 -25.36
C ALA A 34 -15.28 20.69 -24.15
N GLY A 35 -15.77 21.25 -23.03
CA GLY A 35 -15.09 21.45 -21.76
C GLY A 35 -15.51 20.50 -20.64
N ASP A 36 -16.38 19.51 -20.91
CA ASP A 36 -16.78 18.50 -19.90
C ASP A 36 -15.71 17.42 -19.64
N THR A 37 -14.63 17.40 -20.43
CA THR A 37 -13.45 16.57 -20.19
C THR A 37 -12.43 17.30 -19.32
N ILE A 38 -12.05 16.71 -18.20
CA ILE A 38 -10.95 17.21 -17.35
C ILE A 38 -9.62 16.90 -18.07
N GLU A 39 -8.69 17.86 -18.13
CA GLU A 39 -7.28 17.56 -18.41
C GLU A 39 -6.70 16.80 -17.21
N VAL A 40 -6.85 15.47 -17.20
CA VAL A 40 -6.16 14.59 -16.27
C VAL A 40 -4.77 14.31 -16.83
N THR A 41 -3.75 14.42 -15.99
CA THR A 41 -2.35 14.11 -16.31
C THR A 41 -2.26 12.67 -16.83
N GLU A 42 -1.99 12.48 -18.12
CA GLU A 42 -1.73 11.22 -18.87
C GLU A 42 -2.00 9.88 -18.14
N GLN A 43 -3.21 9.68 -17.59
CA GLN A 43 -3.59 8.41 -16.98
C GLN A 43 -3.89 7.40 -18.10
N PRO A 44 -3.70 6.09 -17.87
CA PRO A 44 -3.97 5.06 -18.87
C PRO A 44 -5.48 4.84 -19.15
N ILE A 45 -6.35 5.62 -18.51
CA ILE A 45 -7.81 5.55 -18.62
C ILE A 45 -8.29 6.51 -19.72
N ASP A 46 -9.35 6.11 -20.42
CA ASP A 46 -10.00 6.95 -21.41
C ASP A 46 -10.61 8.21 -20.77
N ASN A 47 -10.16 9.39 -21.21
CA ASN A 47 -10.59 10.68 -20.67
C ASN A 47 -12.10 10.93 -20.82
N THR A 48 -12.79 10.25 -21.74
CA THR A 48 -14.25 10.38 -21.89
C THR A 48 -15.04 9.76 -20.75
N LEU A 49 -14.37 9.04 -19.83
CA LEU A 49 -15.01 8.37 -18.70
C LEU A 49 -15.05 9.26 -17.43
N TYR A 50 -14.32 10.38 -17.42
CA TYR A 50 -14.37 11.34 -16.32
C TYR A 50 -15.58 12.25 -16.49
N VAL A 51 -16.31 12.47 -15.39
CA VAL A 51 -17.47 13.35 -15.33
C VAL A 51 -17.07 14.64 -14.62
N ASN A 52 -17.32 15.78 -15.25
CA ASN A 52 -17.09 17.11 -14.67
C ASN A 52 -18.44 17.77 -14.33
N ASP A 53 -18.73 17.93 -13.05
CA ASP A 53 -19.98 18.55 -12.58
C ASP A 53 -19.89 20.08 -12.42
N THR A 54 -18.76 20.70 -12.77
CA THR A 54 -18.53 22.13 -12.55
C THR A 54 -19.41 22.98 -13.49
N GLY A 55 -20.28 23.82 -12.92
CA GLY A 55 -21.15 24.69 -13.71
C GLY A 55 -22.42 24.01 -14.24
N SER A 56 -22.68 22.77 -13.83
CA SER A 56 -23.82 21.96 -14.29
C SER A 56 -25.01 21.99 -13.32
N TYR A 57 -26.21 21.70 -13.82
CA TYR A 57 -27.39 21.45 -12.98
C TYR A 57 -27.45 19.98 -12.53
N MET A 58 -27.98 19.74 -11.32
CA MET A 58 -28.19 18.39 -10.80
C MET A 58 -29.16 17.60 -11.69
N THR A 59 -28.80 16.36 -12.02
CA THR A 59 -29.66 15.42 -12.76
C THR A 59 -29.87 14.11 -12.01
N THR A 60 -30.87 13.33 -12.40
CA THR A 60 -30.93 11.89 -12.07
C THR A 60 -29.86 11.12 -12.83
N ASP A 61 -29.62 9.86 -12.44
CA ASP A 61 -28.74 8.94 -13.21
C ASP A 61 -29.23 8.66 -14.64
N PHE A 62 -30.48 9.01 -14.96
CA PHE A 62 -31.06 8.93 -16.30
C PHE A 62 -31.27 10.31 -16.95
N GLY A 63 -30.52 11.32 -16.49
CA GLY A 63 -30.35 12.61 -17.18
C GLY A 63 -31.49 13.62 -17.02
N THR A 64 -32.43 13.42 -16.08
CA THR A 64 -33.50 14.40 -15.85
C THR A 64 -33.03 15.49 -14.88
N PRO A 65 -33.08 16.79 -15.23
CA PRO A 65 -32.76 17.88 -14.29
C PRO A 65 -33.71 17.91 -13.09
N ILE A 66 -33.17 18.04 -11.88
CA ILE A 66 -33.92 17.88 -10.61
C ILE A 66 -33.40 18.79 -9.49
N SER A 67 -34.17 18.86 -8.40
CA SER A 67 -33.72 19.34 -7.08
C SER A 67 -33.96 18.24 -6.03
N ASP A 68 -32.97 17.91 -5.23
CA ASP A 68 -32.97 16.68 -4.40
C ASP A 68 -32.87 16.94 -2.88
N GLN A 69 -33.07 18.20 -2.46
CA GLN A 69 -32.88 18.64 -1.07
C GLN A 69 -34.13 18.51 -0.21
N THR A 70 -35.30 18.26 -0.79
CA THR A 70 -36.56 18.13 -0.06
C THR A 70 -37.43 17.07 -0.72
N SER A 71 -37.83 16.07 0.06
CA SER A 71 -38.78 15.06 -0.42
C SER A 71 -40.15 15.65 -0.73
N LEU A 72 -40.82 15.08 -1.72
CA LEU A 72 -42.22 15.33 -2.04
C LEU A 72 -43.12 14.84 -0.90
N LYS A 73 -44.03 15.70 -0.44
CA LYS A 73 -44.88 15.47 0.73
C LYS A 73 -46.35 15.84 0.47
N ALA A 74 -47.28 15.18 1.15
CA ALA A 74 -48.71 15.54 1.16
C ALA A 74 -48.99 16.78 2.04
N GLY A 75 -48.59 17.96 1.54
CA GLY A 75 -48.64 19.23 2.28
C GLY A 75 -47.35 19.50 3.08
N PRO A 76 -47.12 20.74 3.56
CA PRO A 76 -45.82 21.15 4.13
C PRO A 76 -45.37 20.33 5.36
N ARG A 77 -46.31 19.74 6.09
CA ARG A 77 -46.10 18.88 7.26
C ARG A 77 -46.58 17.44 7.06
N GLY A 78 -46.88 17.07 5.81
CA GLY A 78 -47.38 15.76 5.47
C GLY A 78 -46.29 14.70 5.37
N PRO A 79 -46.68 13.42 5.27
CA PRO A 79 -45.76 12.32 5.01
C PRO A 79 -45.13 12.43 3.62
N THR A 80 -43.95 11.82 3.44
CA THR A 80 -43.29 11.64 2.14
C THR A 80 -44.12 10.72 1.24
N LEU A 81 -44.17 11.02 -0.06
CA LEU A 81 -44.90 10.22 -1.05
C LEU A 81 -44.01 9.19 -1.74
N LEU A 82 -44.55 8.00 -2.00
CA LEU A 82 -43.80 6.93 -2.70
C LEU A 82 -43.54 7.26 -4.17
N GLU A 83 -44.35 8.12 -4.80
CA GLU A 83 -44.12 8.55 -6.19
C GLU A 83 -42.87 9.43 -6.35
N ASP A 84 -42.26 9.89 -5.25
CA ASP A 84 -41.02 10.65 -5.24
C ASP A 84 -39.84 9.82 -5.79
N PHE A 85 -39.64 9.92 -7.10
CA PHE A 85 -38.57 9.19 -7.79
C PHE A 85 -37.20 9.78 -7.53
N ILE A 86 -37.10 11.09 -7.24
CA ILE A 86 -35.85 11.79 -6.94
C ILE A 86 -35.26 11.25 -5.63
N PHE A 87 -36.10 11.17 -4.60
CA PHE A 87 -35.73 10.59 -3.31
C PHE A 87 -35.31 9.12 -3.46
N ARG A 88 -36.13 8.30 -4.13
CA ARG A 88 -35.87 6.87 -4.27
C ARG A 88 -34.58 6.57 -5.03
N GLN A 89 -34.34 7.21 -6.17
CA GLN A 89 -33.12 6.93 -6.96
C GLN A 89 -31.84 7.35 -6.22
N LYS A 90 -31.86 8.49 -5.52
CA LYS A 90 -30.72 8.97 -4.72
C LYS A 90 -30.40 8.03 -3.58
N LEU A 91 -31.41 7.66 -2.78
CA LEU A 91 -31.20 6.72 -1.67
C LEU A 91 -30.84 5.32 -2.16
N GLN A 92 -31.47 4.83 -3.23
CA GLN A 92 -31.12 3.53 -3.79
C GLN A 92 -29.64 3.47 -4.21
N ARG A 93 -29.12 4.54 -4.84
CA ARG A 93 -27.69 4.63 -5.18
C ARG A 93 -26.83 4.61 -3.92
N PHE A 94 -27.15 5.44 -2.93
CA PHE A 94 -26.45 5.51 -1.64
C PHE A 94 -26.40 4.14 -0.93
N ASP A 95 -27.55 3.46 -0.83
CA ASP A 95 -27.71 2.16 -0.17
C ASP A 95 -26.86 1.05 -0.82
N HIS A 96 -26.49 1.22 -2.10
CA HIS A 96 -25.70 0.26 -2.89
C HIS A 96 -24.29 0.75 -3.24
N GLU A 97 -23.76 1.77 -2.55
CA GLU A 97 -22.39 2.26 -2.80
C GLU A 97 -21.29 1.27 -2.37
N ARG A 98 -21.57 0.37 -1.42
CA ARG A 98 -20.55 -0.52 -0.85
C ARG A 98 -20.47 -1.84 -1.62
N VAL A 99 -19.25 -2.21 -1.98
CA VAL A 99 -18.91 -3.54 -2.49
C VAL A 99 -18.14 -4.33 -1.42
N PRO A 100 -18.09 -5.67 -1.49
CA PRO A 100 -17.24 -6.47 -0.64
C PRO A 100 -15.78 -5.99 -0.72
N GLU A 101 -15.14 -5.82 0.44
CA GLU A 101 -13.71 -5.57 0.45
C GLU A 101 -12.93 -6.78 -0.07
N ARG A 102 -11.64 -6.60 -0.34
CA ARG A 102 -10.76 -7.73 -0.68
C ARG A 102 -10.67 -8.67 0.52
N VAL A 103 -10.75 -9.97 0.30
CA VAL A 103 -10.68 -10.99 1.38
C VAL A 103 -9.39 -10.87 2.21
N VAL A 104 -8.30 -10.49 1.56
CA VAL A 104 -7.03 -10.08 2.13
C VAL A 104 -6.58 -8.78 1.45
N HIS A 105 -5.70 -8.02 2.08
CA HIS A 105 -5.22 -6.75 1.54
C HIS A 105 -6.34 -5.70 1.36
N ALA A 106 -7.38 -5.73 2.21
CA ALA A 106 -8.52 -4.83 2.14
C ALA A 106 -8.10 -3.37 2.32
N ARG A 107 -7.26 -3.09 3.33
CA ARG A 107 -6.68 -1.77 3.60
C ARG A 107 -5.52 -1.48 2.65
N GLY A 108 -5.61 -0.42 1.86
CA GLY A 108 -4.53 -0.02 0.95
C GLY A 108 -4.73 1.36 0.32
N ALA A 109 -3.83 1.72 -0.60
CA ALA A 109 -3.86 2.92 -1.44
C ALA A 109 -3.09 2.66 -2.74
N GLY A 110 -3.36 3.43 -3.79
CA GLY A 110 -2.72 3.24 -5.09
C GLY A 110 -2.48 4.55 -5.83
N ALA A 111 -1.62 4.47 -6.84
CA ALA A 111 -1.20 5.59 -7.68
C ALA A 111 -0.85 5.10 -9.08
N TYR A 112 -0.94 6.01 -10.05
CA TYR A 112 -0.45 5.77 -11.41
C TYR A 112 1.00 6.19 -11.55
N GLY A 113 1.62 5.66 -12.59
CA GLY A 113 2.99 5.98 -12.95
C GLY A 113 3.36 5.49 -14.33
N THR A 114 4.64 5.53 -14.63
CA THR A 114 5.22 5.00 -15.86
C THR A 114 6.42 4.13 -15.54
N PHE A 115 6.50 2.97 -16.19
CA PHE A 115 7.71 2.15 -16.24
C PHE A 115 8.51 2.49 -17.47
N LYS A 116 9.83 2.59 -17.32
CA LYS A 116 10.77 2.82 -18.41
C LYS A 116 11.84 1.73 -18.41
N SER A 117 11.91 0.94 -19.49
CA SER A 117 12.91 -0.13 -19.65
C SER A 117 14.31 0.44 -19.86
N TYR A 118 15.33 -0.19 -19.28
CA TYR A 118 16.74 0.21 -19.43
C TYR A 118 17.44 -0.41 -20.64
N ALA A 119 16.84 -1.39 -21.28
CA ALA A 119 17.45 -2.11 -22.41
C ALA A 119 16.39 -2.86 -23.22
N ASP A 120 16.84 -3.39 -24.35
CA ASP A 120 16.17 -4.49 -25.05
C ASP A 120 16.55 -5.81 -24.36
N TRP A 121 15.56 -6.50 -23.78
CA TRP A 121 15.70 -7.78 -23.10
C TRP A 121 15.21 -8.98 -23.94
N SER A 122 15.05 -8.81 -25.25
CA SER A 122 14.61 -9.85 -26.19
C SER A 122 15.50 -11.11 -26.19
N ASN A 123 16.74 -10.99 -25.69
CA ASN A 123 17.65 -12.11 -25.49
C ASN A 123 17.20 -13.10 -24.40
N VAL A 124 16.32 -12.70 -23.49
CA VAL A 124 15.82 -13.55 -22.40
C VAL A 124 14.29 -13.65 -22.33
N THR A 125 13.56 -12.62 -22.78
CA THR A 125 12.09 -12.58 -22.74
C THR A 125 11.51 -11.97 -24.00
N ALA A 126 10.38 -12.50 -24.47
CA ALA A 126 9.59 -11.89 -25.55
C ALA A 126 8.65 -10.76 -25.07
N ALA A 127 8.68 -10.40 -23.78
CA ALA A 127 7.76 -9.44 -23.20
C ALA A 127 7.96 -8.04 -23.79
N ASP A 128 6.92 -7.54 -24.46
CA ASP A 128 6.98 -6.30 -25.23
C ASP A 128 7.35 -5.05 -24.41
N PHE A 129 6.94 -4.95 -23.13
CA PHE A 129 7.31 -3.83 -22.26
C PHE A 129 8.82 -3.73 -21.94
N LEU A 130 9.58 -4.79 -22.26
CA LEU A 130 11.04 -4.89 -22.09
C LEU A 130 11.79 -4.97 -23.44
N SER A 131 11.12 -4.73 -24.57
CA SER A 131 11.66 -4.97 -25.91
C SER A 131 12.61 -3.89 -26.45
N ALA A 132 12.72 -2.74 -25.76
CA ALA A 132 13.61 -1.66 -26.20
C ALA A 132 14.09 -0.81 -25.02
N ASN A 133 15.30 -0.28 -25.16
CA ASN A 133 15.80 0.77 -24.27
C ASN A 133 14.87 2.00 -24.33
N ASP A 134 14.63 2.60 -23.17
CA ASP A 134 13.75 3.75 -22.99
C ASP A 134 12.27 3.50 -23.36
N LYS A 135 11.85 2.24 -23.61
CA LYS A 135 10.43 1.95 -23.83
C LYS A 135 9.63 2.25 -22.57
N GLU A 136 8.63 3.10 -22.71
CA GLU A 136 7.72 3.49 -21.64
C GLU A 136 6.43 2.66 -21.66
N THR A 137 5.91 2.36 -20.47
CA THR A 137 4.68 1.61 -20.28
C THR A 137 3.93 2.19 -19.10
N PRO A 138 2.69 2.68 -19.28
CA PRO A 138 1.89 3.19 -18.18
C PRO A 138 1.61 2.12 -17.13
N MET A 139 1.47 2.56 -15.88
CA MET A 139 1.28 1.68 -14.74
C MET A 139 0.20 2.16 -13.80
N PHE A 140 -0.34 1.21 -13.04
CA PHE A 140 -1.07 1.45 -11.80
C PHE A 140 -0.56 0.51 -10.72
N CYS A 141 -0.18 1.05 -9.56
CA CYS A 141 0.27 0.26 -8.43
C CYS A 141 -0.62 0.48 -7.22
N ARG A 142 -0.81 -0.58 -6.44
CA ARG A 142 -1.52 -0.56 -5.17
C ARG A 142 -0.68 -1.20 -4.08
N PHE A 143 -0.59 -0.49 -2.96
CA PHE A 143 0.02 -0.92 -1.73
C PHE A 143 -1.05 -1.20 -0.68
N SER A 144 -0.75 -2.04 0.30
CA SER A 144 -1.73 -2.48 1.30
C SER A 144 -1.07 -3.17 2.49
N THR A 145 -1.77 -3.27 3.62
CA THR A 145 -1.52 -4.33 4.63
C THR A 145 -2.18 -5.64 4.15
N VAL A 146 -2.39 -6.67 4.98
CA VAL A 146 -3.03 -7.95 4.59
C VAL A 146 -4.25 -8.28 5.43
N VAL A 147 -4.08 -8.29 6.75
CA VAL A 147 -5.02 -8.90 7.69
C VAL A 147 -6.21 -8.00 7.95
N GLY A 148 -5.94 -6.71 8.16
CA GLY A 148 -6.92 -5.71 8.56
C GLY A 148 -8.01 -5.48 7.51
N PHE A 149 -9.23 -5.22 8.00
CA PHE A 149 -10.36 -4.79 7.17
C PHE A 149 -10.11 -3.38 6.60
N ARG A 150 -10.91 -2.93 5.63
CA ARG A 150 -10.67 -1.69 4.86
C ARG A 150 -10.46 -0.43 5.72
N GLY A 151 -11.10 -0.37 6.89
CA GLY A 151 -11.00 0.73 7.86
C GLY A 151 -9.94 0.55 8.96
N SER A 152 -9.07 -0.46 8.86
CA SER A 152 -7.96 -0.62 9.78
C SER A 152 -6.88 0.46 9.58
N VAL A 153 -5.80 0.37 10.34
CA VAL A 153 -4.69 1.32 10.35
C VAL A 153 -3.60 0.91 9.34
N ASP A 154 -2.93 1.89 8.75
CA ASP A 154 -1.81 1.68 7.83
C ASP A 154 -0.57 1.10 8.54
N THR A 155 -0.29 1.54 9.77
CA THR A 155 0.93 1.20 10.52
C THR A 155 0.79 -0.06 11.38
N ALA A 156 -0.17 -0.95 11.06
CA ALA A 156 -0.24 -2.26 11.69
C ALA A 156 1.03 -3.06 11.39
N ARG A 157 1.47 -3.90 12.33
CA ARG A 157 2.53 -4.88 12.04
C ARG A 157 1.95 -5.95 11.12
N ASP A 158 2.30 -5.88 9.84
CA ASP A 158 1.72 -6.75 8.83
C ASP A 158 2.70 -6.95 7.66
N VAL A 159 2.43 -7.97 6.85
CA VAL A 159 2.98 -8.01 5.48
C VAL A 159 2.37 -6.85 4.70
N HIS A 160 3.11 -6.29 3.76
CA HIS A 160 2.59 -5.23 2.90
C HIS A 160 2.52 -5.70 1.46
N GLY A 161 1.36 -5.56 0.82
CA GLY A 161 1.17 -5.79 -0.61
C GLY A 161 1.88 -4.72 -1.44
N HIS A 162 2.43 -5.13 -2.58
CA HIS A 162 3.05 -4.27 -3.59
C HIS A 162 2.65 -4.82 -4.97
N ALA A 163 1.42 -4.52 -5.38
CA ALA A 163 0.84 -5.02 -6.63
C ALA A 163 0.95 -3.94 -7.71
N CYS A 164 1.53 -4.28 -8.85
CA CYS A 164 1.76 -3.34 -9.95
C CYS A 164 1.30 -3.92 -11.28
N ARG A 165 0.51 -3.15 -12.01
CA ARG A 165 0.01 -3.44 -13.35
C ARG A 165 0.78 -2.64 -14.38
N PHE A 166 1.23 -3.31 -15.43
CA PHE A 166 1.74 -2.72 -16.65
C PHE A 166 0.63 -2.76 -17.69
N TYR A 167 0.25 -1.60 -18.24
CA TYR A 167 -0.67 -1.51 -19.36
C TYR A 167 0.11 -1.61 -20.67
N THR A 168 0.62 -2.81 -20.98
CA THR A 168 1.49 -3.06 -22.14
C THR A 168 0.72 -3.02 -23.47
N ASP A 169 1.44 -2.95 -24.59
CA ASP A 169 0.85 -3.00 -25.93
C ASP A 169 0.35 -4.41 -26.32
N GLU A 170 0.62 -5.42 -25.48
CA GLU A 170 0.23 -6.82 -25.66
C GLU A 170 -0.78 -7.31 -24.59
N GLY A 171 -1.33 -6.39 -23.80
CA GLY A 171 -2.28 -6.68 -22.72
C GLY A 171 -1.79 -6.26 -21.35
N ASN A 172 -2.61 -6.45 -20.32
CA ASN A 172 -2.19 -6.15 -18.95
C ASN A 172 -1.24 -7.24 -18.44
N TYR A 173 -0.14 -6.82 -17.81
CA TYR A 173 0.74 -7.70 -17.05
C TYR A 173 0.75 -7.25 -15.60
N ASP A 174 0.51 -8.15 -14.64
CA ASP A 174 0.51 -7.81 -13.22
C ASP A 174 1.62 -8.55 -12.46
N ILE A 175 2.46 -7.81 -11.74
CA ILE A 175 3.33 -8.35 -10.68
C ILE A 175 2.61 -8.11 -9.35
N VAL A 176 1.97 -9.16 -8.83
CA VAL A 176 1.22 -9.11 -7.57
C VAL A 176 2.10 -9.57 -6.41
N GLY A 177 2.99 -8.68 -5.98
CA GLY A 177 4.01 -8.92 -4.96
C GLY A 177 3.63 -8.47 -3.54
N ILE A 178 4.57 -8.67 -2.63
CA ILE A 178 4.55 -8.18 -1.24
C ILE A 178 5.92 -7.60 -0.87
N ASN A 179 6.07 -6.96 0.28
CA ASN A 179 7.35 -6.41 0.74
C ASN A 179 8.28 -7.43 1.40
N PHE A 180 7.90 -8.71 1.46
CA PHE A 180 8.75 -9.80 1.94
C PHE A 180 9.22 -10.66 0.77
N ALA A 181 10.48 -11.10 0.81
CA ALA A 181 10.97 -12.06 -0.16
C ALA A 181 10.34 -13.46 0.00
N PRO A 182 10.20 -14.02 1.22
CA PRO A 182 9.53 -15.31 1.43
C PRO A 182 8.03 -15.18 1.79
N PHE A 183 7.27 -16.24 1.53
CA PHE A 183 5.89 -16.44 2.01
C PHE A 183 5.79 -17.46 3.15
N PHE A 184 4.65 -17.47 3.87
CA PHE A 184 4.44 -18.29 5.08
C PHE A 184 4.19 -19.78 4.81
N ILE A 185 3.65 -20.12 3.65
CA ILE A 185 3.17 -21.46 3.30
C ILE A 185 3.69 -21.86 1.93
N GLN A 186 3.77 -23.16 1.69
CA GLN A 186 4.35 -23.73 0.46
C GLN A 186 3.29 -24.10 -0.58
N ASP A 187 2.03 -24.22 -0.17
CA ASP A 187 0.92 -24.63 -1.04
C ASP A 187 -0.29 -23.71 -0.83
N ALA A 188 -0.91 -23.29 -1.93
CA ALA A 188 -2.07 -22.40 -1.92
C ALA A 188 -3.29 -22.98 -1.20
N ILE A 189 -3.42 -24.31 -1.12
CA ILE A 189 -4.54 -24.93 -0.41
C ILE A 189 -4.56 -24.58 1.08
N GLN A 190 -3.39 -24.25 1.67
CA GLN A 190 -3.25 -23.84 3.07
C GLN A 190 -3.54 -22.35 3.28
N PHE A 191 -3.81 -21.58 2.23
CA PHE A 191 -4.02 -20.14 2.34
C PHE A 191 -5.21 -19.77 3.25
N PRO A 192 -6.37 -20.45 3.19
CA PRO A 192 -7.44 -20.22 4.15
C PRO A 192 -7.03 -20.52 5.59
N ASP A 193 -6.25 -21.58 5.85
CA ASP A 193 -5.79 -21.92 7.19
C ASP A 193 -4.88 -20.82 7.77
N LEU A 194 -3.91 -20.35 6.98
CA LEU A 194 -3.06 -19.21 7.34
C LEU A 194 -3.91 -17.97 7.61
N VAL A 195 -4.79 -17.60 6.68
CA VAL A 195 -5.57 -16.36 6.76
C VAL A 195 -6.54 -16.39 7.95
N HIS A 196 -7.22 -17.52 8.19
CA HIS A 196 -8.06 -17.68 9.39
C HIS A 196 -7.25 -17.61 10.68
N ALA A 197 -6.03 -18.14 10.69
CA ALA A 197 -5.18 -18.12 11.88
C ALA A 197 -4.71 -16.70 12.23
N ILE A 198 -4.38 -15.87 11.24
CA ILE A 198 -3.85 -14.51 11.43
C ILE A 198 -4.92 -13.40 11.47
N LYS A 199 -6.15 -13.70 11.03
CA LYS A 199 -7.31 -12.79 11.15
C LYS A 199 -7.94 -12.84 12.55
N PRO A 200 -8.84 -11.88 12.87
CA PRO A 200 -9.50 -11.87 14.16
C PRO A 200 -10.23 -13.19 14.44
N MET A 201 -10.28 -13.60 15.72
CA MET A 201 -10.92 -14.85 16.13
C MET A 201 -12.41 -14.87 15.74
N PRO A 202 -12.94 -15.94 15.13
CA PRO A 202 -14.27 -15.90 14.51
C PRO A 202 -15.43 -15.84 15.51
N ASN A 203 -15.19 -16.14 16.79
CA ASN A 203 -16.23 -16.06 17.82
C ASN A 203 -16.52 -14.63 18.28
N ASN A 204 -15.57 -13.69 18.14
CA ASN A 204 -15.70 -12.32 18.64
C ASN A 204 -15.07 -11.24 17.74
N GLU A 205 -14.46 -11.63 16.62
CA GLU A 205 -13.76 -10.75 15.68
C GLU A 205 -12.64 -9.91 16.34
N ILE A 206 -11.90 -10.50 17.28
CA ILE A 206 -10.78 -9.85 17.98
C ILE A 206 -9.49 -10.69 17.87
N PRO A 207 -8.31 -10.07 17.67
CA PRO A 207 -8.03 -8.65 17.48
C PRO A 207 -8.02 -8.20 16.01
N GLN A 208 -8.30 -6.92 15.75
CA GLN A 208 -8.19 -6.32 14.42
C GLN A 208 -6.72 -6.10 14.02
N ALA A 209 -6.37 -6.46 12.78
CA ALA A 209 -5.10 -6.15 12.12
C ALA A 209 -3.84 -6.45 12.96
N ALA A 210 -3.78 -7.61 13.61
CA ALA A 210 -2.63 -8.00 14.43
C ALA A 210 -2.49 -9.52 14.51
N THR A 211 -1.26 -10.04 14.53
CA THR A 211 -0.94 -11.44 14.82
C THR A 211 -0.73 -11.73 16.31
N ALA A 212 -0.88 -10.71 17.17
CA ALA A 212 -0.66 -10.81 18.61
C ALA A 212 -1.82 -11.51 19.36
N HIS A 213 -2.13 -12.74 18.97
CA HIS A 213 -3.15 -13.61 19.57
C HIS A 213 -2.82 -15.09 19.36
N THR A 214 -3.53 -15.96 20.09
CA THR A 214 -3.20 -17.39 20.19
C THR A 214 -3.23 -18.13 18.84
N SER A 215 -4.21 -17.90 17.97
CA SER A 215 -4.35 -18.69 16.73
C SER A 215 -3.20 -18.44 15.74
N ALA A 216 -2.73 -17.19 15.61
CA ALA A 216 -1.63 -16.85 14.72
C ALA A 216 -0.34 -17.55 15.16
N TRP A 217 0.00 -17.43 16.44
CA TRP A 217 1.22 -18.04 16.98
C TRP A 217 1.13 -19.56 17.15
N ASP A 218 -0.07 -20.11 17.34
CA ASP A 218 -0.27 -21.56 17.25
C ASP A 218 0.05 -22.04 15.84
N PHE A 219 -0.55 -21.42 14.81
CA PHE A 219 -0.26 -21.75 13.41
C PHE A 219 1.23 -21.61 13.07
N PHE A 220 1.87 -20.50 13.43
CA PHE A 220 3.32 -20.32 13.19
C PHE A 220 4.18 -21.37 13.90
N SER A 221 3.73 -21.89 15.04
CA SER A 221 4.46 -22.93 15.79
C SER A 221 4.22 -24.36 15.29
N GLN A 222 3.05 -24.64 14.70
CA GLN A 222 2.71 -25.95 14.12
C GLN A 222 3.16 -26.08 12.66
N GLN A 223 2.99 -25.01 11.89
CA GLN A 223 3.33 -24.93 10.48
C GLN A 223 4.69 -24.24 10.34
N SER A 224 5.77 -24.98 10.59
CA SER A 224 7.14 -24.44 10.63
C SER A 224 7.60 -23.72 9.34
N THR A 225 6.95 -23.97 8.19
CA THR A 225 7.16 -23.21 6.94
C THR A 225 6.97 -21.70 7.13
N ALA A 226 6.15 -21.28 8.11
CA ALA A 226 5.82 -19.89 8.40
C ALA A 226 6.95 -19.10 9.07
N LEU A 227 7.95 -19.77 9.64
CA LEU A 227 8.96 -19.13 10.50
C LEU A 227 9.77 -18.07 9.78
N HIS A 228 10.08 -18.26 8.49
CA HIS A 228 10.86 -17.29 7.74
C HIS A 228 10.11 -15.97 7.62
N SER A 229 8.89 -15.97 7.08
CA SER A 229 8.07 -14.77 6.97
C SER A 229 7.64 -14.21 8.33
N ALA A 230 7.49 -15.04 9.37
CA ALA A 230 7.24 -14.57 10.74
C ALA A 230 8.41 -13.72 11.28
N LEU A 231 9.67 -14.10 11.03
CA LEU A 231 10.81 -13.27 11.43
C LEU A 231 10.88 -11.96 10.63
N TRP A 232 10.55 -11.99 9.34
CA TRP A 232 10.41 -10.76 8.54
C TRP A 232 9.31 -9.84 9.10
N LEU A 233 8.15 -10.40 9.47
CA LEU A 233 7.04 -9.69 10.09
C LEU A 233 7.43 -9.04 11.44
N MET A 234 8.24 -9.73 12.23
CA MET A 234 8.73 -9.22 13.52
C MET A 234 9.87 -8.20 13.37
N SER A 235 10.50 -8.10 12.19
CA SER A 235 11.50 -7.07 11.87
C SER A 235 10.86 -5.72 11.53
N GLY A 236 11.68 -4.74 11.14
CA GLY A 236 11.17 -3.47 10.64
C GLY A 236 10.39 -3.59 9.32
N ASN A 237 10.56 -4.67 8.55
CA ASN A 237 9.76 -4.91 7.33
C ASN A 237 8.26 -5.01 7.63
N GLY A 238 7.87 -5.42 8.84
CA GLY A 238 6.45 -5.46 9.24
C GLY A 238 5.84 -4.10 9.57
N ILE A 239 6.66 -3.06 9.77
CA ILE A 239 6.23 -1.70 10.14
C ILE A 239 7.01 -0.65 9.34
N PRO A 240 6.90 -0.65 7.99
CA PRO A 240 7.61 0.30 7.15
C PRO A 240 7.22 1.74 7.46
N ARG A 241 8.14 2.68 7.24
CA ARG A 241 7.87 4.13 7.40
C ARG A 241 6.80 4.62 6.44
N SER A 242 6.76 4.09 5.23
CA SER A 242 5.74 4.37 4.21
C SER A 242 5.82 3.33 3.10
N PHE A 243 4.83 3.33 2.21
CA PHE A 243 4.88 2.52 0.99
C PHE A 243 6.12 2.86 0.14
N ARG A 244 6.57 4.12 0.12
CA ARG A 244 7.76 4.58 -0.63
C ARG A 244 9.07 3.95 -0.13
N HIS A 245 9.13 3.58 1.15
CA HIS A 245 10.34 3.14 1.83
C HIS A 245 10.37 1.63 2.10
N MET A 246 9.74 0.83 1.24
CA MET A 246 9.82 -0.63 1.28
C MET A 246 10.19 -1.18 -0.10
N ASN A 247 10.92 -2.30 -0.13
CA ASN A 247 11.05 -3.05 -1.38
C ASN A 247 9.75 -3.82 -1.67
N GLY A 248 9.58 -4.26 -2.91
CA GLY A 248 8.58 -5.26 -3.30
C GLY A 248 9.26 -6.51 -3.85
N TYR A 249 8.61 -7.66 -3.73
CA TYR A 249 9.10 -8.94 -4.23
C TYR A 249 7.95 -9.68 -4.89
N GLY A 250 8.22 -10.30 -6.04
CA GLY A 250 7.28 -11.21 -6.69
C GLY A 250 7.06 -12.52 -5.92
N VAL A 251 7.93 -12.80 -4.93
CA VAL A 251 8.02 -14.02 -4.10
C VAL A 251 8.39 -15.25 -4.94
N HIS A 252 7.52 -15.61 -5.86
CA HIS A 252 7.61 -16.82 -6.67
C HIS A 252 8.74 -16.74 -7.67
N SER A 253 9.24 -17.91 -8.04
CA SER A 253 9.93 -18.06 -9.32
C SER A 253 8.91 -18.01 -10.46
N PHE A 254 9.19 -17.20 -11.47
CA PHE A 254 8.50 -17.15 -12.75
C PHE A 254 9.45 -17.61 -13.86
N ARG A 255 9.00 -17.58 -15.11
CA ARG A 255 9.84 -17.78 -16.29
C ARG A 255 9.82 -16.54 -17.18
N PHE A 256 11.01 -16.13 -17.60
CA PHE A 256 11.18 -15.39 -18.84
C PHE A 256 11.30 -16.39 -19.98
N VAL A 257 10.59 -16.15 -21.08
CA VAL A 257 10.54 -17.01 -22.26
C VAL A 257 10.88 -16.16 -23.48
N ALA A 258 11.98 -16.47 -24.16
CA ALA A 258 12.34 -15.79 -25.40
C ALA A 258 11.46 -16.27 -26.57
N ALA A 259 11.44 -15.52 -27.67
CA ALA A 259 10.58 -15.83 -28.84
C ALA A 259 10.86 -17.24 -29.45
N ASN A 260 12.10 -17.73 -29.34
CA ASN A 260 12.50 -19.07 -29.78
C ASN A 260 12.05 -20.20 -28.83
N GLY A 261 11.42 -19.87 -27.69
CA GLY A 261 10.95 -20.81 -26.68
C GLY A 261 11.96 -21.22 -25.61
N THR A 262 13.19 -20.69 -25.62
CA THR A 262 14.12 -20.91 -24.50
C THR A 262 13.66 -20.10 -23.27
N SER A 263 13.78 -20.68 -22.08
CA SER A 263 13.36 -20.04 -20.84
C SER A 263 14.48 -19.89 -19.81
N LYS A 264 14.30 -18.90 -18.94
CA LYS A 264 15.10 -18.65 -17.73
C LYS A 264 14.16 -18.55 -16.54
N VAL A 265 14.59 -19.04 -15.39
CA VAL A 265 13.86 -18.89 -14.12
C VAL A 265 14.16 -17.51 -13.56
N VAL A 266 13.14 -16.76 -13.17
CA VAL A 266 13.29 -15.39 -12.68
C VAL A 266 12.58 -15.14 -11.36
N ARG A 267 13.16 -14.30 -10.51
CA ARG A 267 12.51 -13.75 -9.31
C ARG A 267 12.60 -12.23 -9.29
N TYR A 268 11.46 -11.57 -9.17
CA TYR A 268 11.36 -10.11 -9.23
C TYR A 268 11.60 -9.44 -7.89
N ARG A 269 12.26 -8.28 -7.92
CA ARG A 269 12.33 -7.29 -6.84
C ARG A 269 12.05 -5.90 -7.38
N TRP A 270 11.19 -5.16 -6.70
CA TRP A 270 11.08 -3.71 -6.78
C TRP A 270 11.98 -3.10 -5.72
N LYS A 271 13.09 -2.48 -6.14
CA LYS A 271 14.02 -1.82 -5.22
C LYS A 271 13.64 -0.35 -5.08
N SER A 272 13.20 0.05 -3.89
CA SER A 272 12.91 1.46 -3.59
C SER A 272 14.15 2.33 -3.78
N GLN A 273 14.00 3.44 -4.50
CA GLN A 273 15.04 4.45 -4.69
C GLN A 273 15.01 5.54 -3.61
N GLN A 274 14.04 5.48 -2.69
CA GLN A 274 14.03 6.30 -1.47
C GLN A 274 14.95 5.65 -0.40
N GLY A 275 15.08 4.32 -0.45
CA GLY A 275 15.76 3.53 0.58
C GLY A 275 14.74 2.86 1.51
N VAL A 276 15.14 1.75 2.12
CA VAL A 276 14.27 1.00 3.03
C VAL A 276 14.30 1.64 4.41
N ALA A 277 13.14 1.90 5.00
CA ALA A 277 13.00 2.57 6.29
C ALA A 277 11.81 2.03 7.08
N SER A 278 11.93 1.97 8.41
CA SER A 278 10.90 1.42 9.29
C SER A 278 10.65 2.27 10.53
N LEU A 279 9.41 2.25 11.00
CA LEU A 279 9.06 2.76 12.32
C LEU A 279 9.64 1.84 13.41
N VAL A 280 9.64 2.31 14.65
CA VAL A 280 9.73 1.43 15.82
C VAL A 280 8.33 1.06 16.32
N TRP A 281 8.20 0.01 17.13
CA TRP A 281 6.88 -0.52 17.45
C TRP A 281 5.96 0.47 18.18
N ASP A 282 6.45 1.14 19.22
CA ASP A 282 5.67 2.13 19.96
C ASP A 282 5.24 3.31 19.07
N GLU A 283 6.09 3.72 18.14
CA GLU A 283 5.80 4.74 17.14
C GLU A 283 4.68 4.28 16.18
N ALA A 284 4.77 3.04 15.68
CA ALA A 284 3.75 2.46 14.82
C ALA A 284 2.38 2.36 15.51
N GLN A 285 2.37 2.02 16.81
CA GLN A 285 1.15 2.00 17.63
C GLN A 285 0.60 3.42 17.88
N ALA A 286 1.47 4.41 18.12
CA ALA A 286 1.05 5.80 18.25
C ALA A 286 0.44 6.31 16.92
N ALA A 287 1.11 6.06 15.79
CA ALA A 287 0.64 6.44 14.47
C ALA A 287 -0.73 5.81 14.17
N ALA A 288 -0.92 4.53 14.50
CA ALA A 288 -2.20 3.85 14.32
C ALA A 288 -3.39 4.56 15.00
N GLY A 289 -3.17 5.19 16.15
CA GLY A 289 -4.19 5.95 16.86
C GLY A 289 -4.31 7.42 16.46
N LYS A 290 -3.20 8.06 16.06
CA LYS A 290 -3.15 9.48 15.72
C LYS A 290 -3.52 9.77 14.27
N ASN A 291 -3.10 8.88 13.37
CA ASN A 291 -3.33 8.96 11.94
C ASN A 291 -3.41 7.55 11.35
N SER A 292 -4.62 6.99 11.26
CA SER A 292 -4.86 5.68 10.63
C SER A 292 -4.46 5.63 9.16
N ASP A 293 -4.33 6.79 8.51
CA ASP A 293 -4.08 7.01 7.09
C ASP A 293 -2.62 7.42 6.80
N TYR A 294 -1.71 7.14 7.73
CA TYR A 294 -0.30 7.54 7.68
C TYR A 294 0.41 7.21 6.37
N HIS A 295 0.32 5.98 5.86
CA HIS A 295 1.02 5.58 4.64
C HIS A 295 0.34 6.08 3.36
N ARG A 296 -1.01 6.09 3.33
CA ARG A 296 -1.73 6.60 2.16
C ARG A 296 -1.61 8.11 2.02
N GLN A 297 -1.59 8.83 3.14
CA GLN A 297 -1.35 10.27 3.19
C GLN A 297 0.08 10.58 2.71
N ASP A 298 1.07 9.82 3.17
CA ASP A 298 2.47 9.95 2.73
C ASP A 298 2.59 9.78 1.20
N LEU A 299 2.01 8.72 0.62
CA LEU A 299 2.03 8.50 -0.83
C LEU A 299 1.33 9.63 -1.60
N TYR A 300 0.12 10.00 -1.15
CA TYR A 300 -0.68 11.02 -1.81
C TYR A 300 0.03 12.38 -1.81
N ASN A 301 0.51 12.80 -0.64
CA ASN A 301 1.19 14.08 -0.46
C ASN A 301 2.53 14.11 -1.22
N ALA A 302 3.30 13.03 -1.20
CA ALA A 302 4.56 12.95 -1.96
C ALA A 302 4.31 13.20 -3.45
N ILE A 303 3.30 12.56 -4.04
CA ILE A 303 2.94 12.76 -5.45
C ILE A 303 2.40 14.17 -5.69
N ALA A 304 1.50 14.67 -4.84
CA ALA A 304 0.91 16.01 -4.96
C ALA A 304 1.98 17.12 -4.89
N ASN A 305 3.04 16.91 -4.12
CA ASN A 305 4.16 17.84 -3.95
C ASN A 305 5.30 17.63 -4.97
N GLY A 306 5.15 16.72 -5.94
CA GLY A 306 6.17 16.45 -6.96
C GLY A 306 7.35 15.58 -6.51
N HIS A 307 7.29 14.99 -5.30
CA HIS A 307 8.26 14.03 -4.78
C HIS A 307 7.91 12.60 -5.23
N TYR A 308 7.96 12.36 -6.54
CA TYR A 308 7.50 11.11 -7.16
C TYR A 308 8.28 9.88 -6.66
N PRO A 309 7.62 8.88 -6.04
CA PRO A 309 8.27 7.64 -5.63
C PRO A 309 8.81 6.87 -6.82
N LYS A 310 9.97 6.24 -6.65
CA LYS A 310 10.67 5.50 -7.71
C LYS A 310 11.11 4.14 -7.23
N TYR A 311 10.91 3.13 -8.08
CA TYR A 311 11.35 1.76 -7.82
C TYR A 311 12.01 1.17 -9.06
N GLU A 312 13.19 0.60 -8.88
CA GLU A 312 13.87 -0.12 -9.95
C GLU A 312 13.35 -1.54 -9.99
N LEU A 313 12.79 -1.96 -11.13
CA LEU A 313 12.47 -3.36 -11.37
C LEU A 313 13.78 -4.09 -11.57
N GLN A 314 13.99 -5.15 -10.80
CA GLN A 314 15.13 -6.02 -10.94
C GLN A 314 14.68 -7.48 -10.97
N ALA A 315 15.47 -8.33 -11.63
CA ALA A 315 15.26 -9.77 -11.62
C ALA A 315 16.56 -10.51 -11.32
N GLN A 316 16.49 -11.53 -10.46
CA GLN A 316 17.49 -12.60 -10.47
C GLN A 316 17.14 -13.52 -11.64
N ILE A 317 18.10 -13.78 -12.53
CA ILE A 317 17.90 -14.58 -13.75
C ILE A 317 18.78 -15.82 -13.64
N MET A 318 18.15 -16.99 -13.68
CA MET A 318 18.79 -18.30 -13.44
C MET A 318 18.48 -19.27 -14.59
N ASP A 319 19.33 -20.28 -14.75
CA ASP A 319 19.08 -21.36 -15.71
C ASP A 319 18.00 -22.31 -15.19
N GLU A 320 17.22 -22.95 -16.06
CA GLU A 320 16.26 -23.99 -15.66
C GLU A 320 16.95 -25.15 -14.91
N ALA A 321 18.23 -25.42 -15.22
CA ALA A 321 19.04 -26.42 -14.52
C ALA A 321 19.38 -26.04 -13.07
N ASP A 322 19.17 -24.78 -12.68
CA ASP A 322 19.52 -24.26 -11.34
C ASP A 322 18.43 -24.48 -10.29
N MET A 323 17.28 -25.07 -10.64
CA MET A 323 16.12 -25.22 -9.75
C MET A 323 16.44 -25.76 -8.35
N LEU A 324 17.46 -26.62 -8.22
CA LEU A 324 17.91 -27.19 -6.95
C LEU A 324 19.37 -26.83 -6.60
N ARG A 325 20.06 -26.01 -7.41
CA ARG A 325 21.52 -25.81 -7.32
C ARG A 325 21.94 -25.09 -6.03
N PHE A 326 21.06 -24.27 -5.47
CA PHE A 326 21.39 -23.35 -4.36
C PHE A 326 21.18 -23.94 -2.96
N GLY A 327 20.96 -25.25 -2.86
CA GLY A 327 20.71 -25.94 -1.58
C GLY A 327 19.27 -25.83 -1.08
N PHE A 328 18.37 -25.28 -1.90
CA PHE A 328 16.92 -25.27 -1.71
C PHE A 328 16.24 -25.29 -3.08
N ASP A 329 14.92 -25.47 -3.07
CA ASP A 329 14.11 -25.52 -4.29
C ASP A 329 13.62 -24.13 -4.71
N LEU A 330 13.88 -23.72 -5.95
CA LEU A 330 13.37 -22.45 -6.48
C LEU A 330 11.84 -22.43 -6.59
N LEU A 331 11.16 -23.59 -6.57
CA LEU A 331 9.70 -23.69 -6.49
C LEU A 331 9.15 -23.44 -5.08
N ASP A 332 10.01 -23.38 -4.06
CA ASP A 332 9.59 -23.12 -2.68
C ASP A 332 9.47 -21.60 -2.43
N PRO A 333 8.26 -21.08 -2.19
CA PRO A 333 8.02 -19.66 -1.95
C PRO A 333 8.48 -19.20 -0.55
N THR A 334 8.83 -20.11 0.36
CA THR A 334 9.35 -19.79 1.70
C THR A 334 10.84 -19.47 1.68
N LYS A 335 11.49 -19.63 0.53
CA LYS A 335 12.92 -19.41 0.33
C LYS A 335 13.16 -18.12 -0.43
N LEU A 336 14.27 -17.44 -0.14
CA LEU A 336 14.84 -16.37 -0.97
C LEU A 336 16.14 -16.84 -1.60
N VAL A 337 16.50 -16.28 -2.75
CA VAL A 337 17.83 -16.49 -3.37
C VAL A 337 18.74 -15.37 -2.88
N PRO A 338 19.82 -15.66 -2.12
CA PRO A 338 20.74 -14.62 -1.65
C PRO A 338 21.34 -13.84 -2.82
N GLU A 339 21.42 -12.51 -2.67
CA GLU A 339 21.92 -11.61 -3.72
C GLU A 339 23.42 -11.82 -4.00
N GLU A 340 24.15 -12.39 -3.04
CA GLU A 340 25.55 -12.81 -3.18
C GLU A 340 25.73 -14.03 -4.11
N VAL A 341 24.67 -14.82 -4.30
CA VAL A 341 24.70 -16.04 -5.13
C VAL A 341 24.22 -15.72 -6.54
N VAL A 342 23.11 -15.00 -6.66
CA VAL A 342 22.59 -14.50 -7.93
C VAL A 342 22.31 -13.01 -7.75
N PRO A 343 23.09 -12.11 -8.37
CA PRO A 343 22.84 -10.68 -8.27
C PRO A 343 21.55 -10.32 -9.01
N TYR A 344 20.91 -9.24 -8.56
CA TYR A 344 19.76 -8.68 -9.24
C TYR A 344 20.20 -7.91 -10.49
N THR A 345 19.62 -8.26 -11.63
CA THR A 345 19.78 -7.54 -12.91
C THR A 345 18.74 -6.42 -12.99
N PRO A 346 19.12 -5.13 -13.08
CA PRO A 346 18.19 -4.03 -13.27
C PRO A 346 17.54 -4.08 -14.65
N LEU A 347 16.22 -4.02 -14.71
CA LEU A 347 15.44 -4.12 -15.96
C LEU A 347 14.87 -2.77 -16.39
N GLY A 348 14.50 -1.90 -15.45
CA GLY A 348 13.93 -0.59 -15.72
C GLY A 348 13.49 0.14 -14.44
N MET A 349 12.96 1.35 -14.59
CA MET A 349 12.52 2.21 -13.49
C MET A 349 11.01 2.46 -13.58
N MET A 350 10.31 2.29 -12.46
CA MET A 350 8.96 2.80 -12.25
C MET A 350 9.03 4.14 -11.52
N GLU A 351 8.29 5.13 -11.99
CA GLU A 351 8.04 6.40 -11.30
C GLU A 351 6.53 6.58 -11.12
N LEU A 352 6.06 6.72 -9.88
CA LEU A 352 4.65 6.97 -9.56
C LEU A 352 4.42 8.48 -9.47
N ASN A 353 3.63 9.03 -10.39
CA ASN A 353 3.56 10.48 -10.61
C ASN A 353 2.13 11.04 -10.72
N ALA A 354 1.09 10.23 -10.53
CA ALA A 354 -0.28 10.73 -10.50
C ALA A 354 -1.14 10.01 -9.45
N ASN A 355 -1.84 10.81 -8.65
CA ASN A 355 -2.86 10.33 -7.72
C ASN A 355 -4.14 9.94 -8.47
N PRO A 356 -4.94 8.99 -7.95
CA PRO A 356 -6.26 8.70 -8.51
C PRO A 356 -7.19 9.91 -8.37
N THR A 357 -8.05 10.12 -9.36
CA THR A 357 -9.08 11.17 -9.32
C THR A 357 -10.21 10.78 -8.37
N ASN A 358 -10.61 9.50 -8.40
CA ASN A 358 -11.58 8.89 -7.51
C ASN A 358 -11.04 7.58 -6.93
N TYR A 359 -10.82 7.56 -5.61
CA TYR A 359 -10.30 6.38 -4.92
C TYR A 359 -11.14 5.12 -5.16
N PHE A 360 -12.47 5.21 -5.17
CA PHE A 360 -13.33 4.03 -5.32
C PHE A 360 -13.27 3.47 -6.75
N ALA A 361 -13.43 4.33 -7.76
CA ALA A 361 -13.45 3.93 -9.17
C ALA A 361 -12.12 3.33 -9.64
N GLU A 362 -11.02 3.70 -9.00
CA GLU A 362 -9.68 3.39 -9.46
C GLU A 362 -8.96 2.44 -8.49
N VAL A 363 -8.78 2.85 -7.23
CA VAL A 363 -8.05 2.04 -6.23
C VAL A 363 -8.91 0.89 -5.70
N GLU A 364 -10.14 1.17 -5.28
CA GLU A 364 -10.99 0.12 -4.72
C GLU A 364 -11.37 -0.90 -5.79
N GLN A 365 -11.64 -0.47 -7.03
CA GLN A 365 -12.07 -1.37 -8.12
C GLN A 365 -10.96 -2.04 -8.94
N ALA A 366 -9.68 -1.70 -8.73
CA ALA A 366 -8.57 -2.40 -9.39
C ALA A 366 -8.54 -3.91 -9.04
N GLY A 367 -8.75 -4.76 -10.05
CA GLY A 367 -8.73 -6.22 -9.94
C GLY A 367 -7.41 -6.81 -10.43
N PHE A 368 -6.38 -6.80 -9.58
CA PHE A 368 -5.07 -7.41 -9.89
C PHE A 368 -5.16 -8.94 -9.95
N GLN A 369 -4.36 -9.57 -10.81
CA GLN A 369 -4.29 -11.04 -10.90
C GLN A 369 -2.91 -11.53 -11.38
N PRO A 370 -2.27 -12.51 -10.71
CA PRO A 370 -1.05 -13.13 -11.26
C PRO A 370 -1.28 -13.86 -12.60
N GLY A 371 -2.54 -14.15 -12.95
CA GLY A 371 -2.94 -14.70 -14.25
C GLY A 371 -2.93 -13.68 -15.39
N HIS A 372 -2.78 -12.38 -15.10
CA HIS A 372 -2.49 -11.37 -16.12
C HIS A 372 -1.05 -11.49 -16.57
N VAL A 373 -0.84 -12.28 -17.61
CA VAL A 373 0.46 -12.50 -18.25
C VAL A 373 0.41 -12.11 -19.71
N VAL A 374 1.59 -11.81 -20.26
CA VAL A 374 1.82 -11.41 -21.65
C VAL A 374 2.81 -12.40 -22.29
N PRO A 375 2.90 -12.47 -23.63
CA PRO A 375 3.95 -13.24 -24.30
C PRO A 375 5.33 -12.96 -23.67
N GLY A 376 6.11 -14.03 -23.47
CA GLY A 376 7.43 -13.94 -22.86
C GLY A 376 7.48 -14.08 -21.33
N ILE A 377 6.34 -14.11 -20.65
CA ILE A 377 6.25 -14.44 -19.21
C ILE A 377 5.46 -15.74 -19.04
N ASP A 378 6.01 -16.73 -18.32
CA ASP A 378 5.31 -17.97 -17.99
C ASP A 378 5.47 -18.32 -16.49
N PHE A 379 4.69 -19.27 -16.03
CA PHE A 379 4.65 -19.71 -14.64
C PHE A 379 5.69 -20.79 -14.34
N THR A 380 5.99 -20.96 -13.05
CA THR A 380 6.66 -22.17 -12.53
C THR A 380 5.67 -23.10 -11.84
N ASP A 381 6.17 -24.27 -11.44
CA ASP A 381 5.38 -25.30 -10.78
C ASP A 381 5.38 -25.12 -9.24
N ASP A 382 5.61 -23.88 -8.76
CA ASP A 382 5.43 -23.44 -7.38
C ASP A 382 3.96 -23.67 -6.96
N PRO A 383 3.68 -24.56 -5.99
CA PRO A 383 2.31 -24.93 -5.63
C PRO A 383 1.48 -23.76 -5.06
N LEU A 384 2.13 -22.76 -4.45
CA LEU A 384 1.46 -21.55 -4.00
C LEU A 384 1.08 -20.66 -5.18
N LEU A 385 1.97 -20.45 -6.15
CA LEU A 385 1.65 -19.69 -7.36
C LEU A 385 0.48 -20.32 -8.12
N GLN A 386 0.50 -21.64 -8.29
CA GLN A 386 -0.52 -22.37 -9.06
C GLN A 386 -1.95 -22.12 -8.54
N GLY A 387 -2.18 -22.19 -7.22
CA GLY A 387 -3.52 -21.91 -6.68
C GLY A 387 -3.90 -20.42 -6.70
N ARG A 388 -2.93 -19.50 -6.70
CA ARG A 388 -3.21 -18.06 -6.86
C ARG A 388 -3.79 -17.73 -8.24
N LEU A 389 -3.40 -18.45 -9.29
CA LEU A 389 -3.95 -18.26 -10.64
C LEU A 389 -5.47 -18.46 -10.68
N PHE A 390 -5.97 -19.42 -9.90
CA PHE A 390 -7.42 -19.64 -9.73
C PHE A 390 -8.04 -18.55 -8.84
N SER A 391 -7.50 -18.36 -7.63
CA SER A 391 -8.15 -17.57 -6.59
C SER A 391 -8.38 -16.11 -6.98
N TYR A 392 -7.44 -15.50 -7.70
CA TYR A 392 -7.53 -14.08 -8.05
C TYR A 392 -8.54 -13.80 -9.16
N LEU A 393 -8.80 -14.75 -10.05
CA LEU A 393 -9.87 -14.66 -11.05
C LEU A 393 -11.24 -14.83 -10.39
N ASP A 394 -11.38 -15.87 -9.56
CA ASP A 394 -12.63 -16.22 -8.88
C ASP A 394 -13.12 -15.10 -7.94
N THR A 395 -12.24 -14.56 -7.10
CA THR A 395 -12.63 -13.58 -6.08
C THR A 395 -13.17 -12.26 -6.65
N GLN A 396 -12.88 -11.94 -7.92
CA GLN A 396 -13.45 -10.76 -8.58
C GLN A 396 -14.96 -10.88 -8.77
N LEU A 397 -15.49 -12.10 -8.92
CA LEU A 397 -16.93 -12.33 -9.04
C LEU A 397 -17.68 -11.82 -7.80
N THR A 398 -17.14 -12.10 -6.61
CA THR A 398 -17.72 -11.60 -5.34
C THR A 398 -17.57 -10.09 -5.21
N ARG A 399 -16.40 -9.54 -5.55
CA ARG A 399 -16.12 -8.10 -5.40
C ARG A 399 -16.91 -7.23 -6.36
N HIS A 400 -17.11 -7.68 -7.59
CA HIS A 400 -17.74 -6.90 -8.67
C HIS A 400 -19.16 -7.33 -8.99
N GLY A 401 -19.67 -8.39 -8.36
CA GLY A 401 -21.03 -8.89 -8.55
C GLY A 401 -21.29 -9.52 -9.93
N GLY A 402 -20.25 -9.76 -10.73
CA GLY A 402 -20.41 -10.28 -12.09
C GLY A 402 -19.08 -10.51 -12.83
N PRO A 403 -19.15 -11.10 -14.03
CA PRO A 403 -17.97 -11.55 -14.78
C PRO A 403 -17.28 -10.46 -15.61
N ASN A 404 -17.88 -9.28 -15.76
CA ASN A 404 -17.40 -8.22 -16.67
C ASN A 404 -16.47 -7.20 -15.97
N PHE A 405 -15.79 -7.58 -14.89
CA PHE A 405 -14.95 -6.66 -14.11
C PHE A 405 -13.73 -6.12 -14.87
N GLU A 406 -13.26 -6.82 -15.92
CA GLU A 406 -12.20 -6.33 -16.82
C GLU A 406 -12.63 -5.14 -17.69
N GLN A 407 -13.94 -4.87 -17.76
CA GLN A 407 -14.49 -3.71 -18.47
C GLN A 407 -14.51 -2.45 -17.60
N ILE A 408 -14.25 -2.57 -16.30
CA ILE A 408 -14.12 -1.41 -15.41
C ILE A 408 -12.89 -0.61 -15.83
N PRO A 409 -12.94 0.74 -15.88
CA PRO A 409 -11.91 1.55 -16.54
C PRO A 409 -10.46 1.24 -16.13
N VAL A 410 -10.18 1.15 -14.83
CA VAL A 410 -8.84 0.84 -14.30
C VAL A 410 -8.35 -0.59 -14.65
N ASN A 411 -9.27 -1.50 -15.00
CA ASN A 411 -8.95 -2.88 -15.39
C ASN A 411 -8.81 -3.07 -16.90
N ARG A 412 -9.31 -2.13 -17.71
CA ARG A 412 -9.26 -2.28 -19.16
C ARG A 412 -7.81 -2.26 -19.66
N PRO A 413 -7.44 -3.13 -20.61
CA PRO A 413 -6.17 -2.99 -21.31
C PRO A 413 -6.22 -1.78 -22.25
N ARG A 414 -5.04 -1.26 -22.61
CA ARG A 414 -4.90 -0.12 -23.56
C ARG A 414 -5.00 -0.53 -25.04
N LYS A 415 -5.50 -1.74 -25.30
CA LYS A 415 -5.66 -2.32 -26.64
C LYS A 415 -7.09 -2.85 -26.82
N PRO A 416 -7.64 -2.84 -28.05
CA PRO A 416 -8.88 -3.53 -28.34
C PRO A 416 -8.87 -5.00 -27.89
N VAL A 417 -9.99 -5.45 -27.30
CA VAL A 417 -10.19 -6.83 -26.85
C VAL A 417 -11.03 -7.56 -27.89
N HIS A 418 -10.51 -8.67 -28.42
CA HIS A 418 -11.17 -9.47 -29.45
C HIS A 418 -11.30 -10.94 -29.02
N ASN A 419 -12.51 -11.37 -28.68
CA ASN A 419 -12.80 -12.75 -28.28
C ASN A 419 -14.28 -13.10 -28.54
N ASN A 420 -14.67 -14.31 -28.10
CA ASN A 420 -16.04 -14.82 -28.21
C ASN A 420 -16.81 -14.79 -26.86
N ASN A 421 -16.31 -14.08 -25.85
CA ASN A 421 -17.02 -13.90 -24.58
C ASN A 421 -18.21 -12.95 -24.81
N ARG A 422 -19.38 -13.27 -24.24
CA ARG A 422 -20.64 -12.53 -24.45
C ARG A 422 -21.41 -12.41 -23.13
N ASP A 423 -22.39 -11.50 -23.14
CA ASP A 423 -23.40 -11.33 -22.10
C ASP A 423 -22.80 -11.04 -20.70
N GLY A 424 -23.39 -11.62 -19.65
CA GLY A 424 -23.00 -11.40 -18.25
C GLY A 424 -23.54 -10.10 -17.65
N PHE A 425 -23.62 -10.05 -16.32
CA PHE A 425 -24.04 -8.85 -15.60
C PHE A 425 -23.12 -7.66 -15.91
N GLY A 426 -23.72 -6.49 -16.17
CA GLY A 426 -22.99 -5.24 -16.38
C GLY A 426 -22.15 -5.17 -17.66
N GLN A 427 -22.55 -5.89 -18.72
CA GLN A 427 -21.91 -5.76 -20.05
C GLN A 427 -21.93 -4.29 -20.52
N GLN A 428 -20.75 -3.70 -20.74
CA GLN A 428 -20.56 -2.31 -21.14
C GLN A 428 -20.19 -2.15 -22.63
N GLN A 429 -19.92 -3.26 -23.32
CA GLN A 429 -19.59 -3.29 -24.74
C GLN A 429 -20.75 -3.85 -25.56
N ILE A 430 -20.81 -3.47 -26.84
CA ILE A 430 -21.76 -4.03 -27.82
C ILE A 430 -20.95 -4.78 -28.88
N PRO A 431 -20.74 -6.10 -28.74
CA PRO A 431 -20.00 -6.89 -29.73
C PRO A 431 -20.72 -6.90 -31.08
N THR A 432 -20.01 -6.59 -32.16
CA THR A 432 -20.56 -6.56 -33.53
C THR A 432 -20.48 -7.90 -34.26
N ASN A 433 -19.67 -8.85 -33.77
CA ASN A 433 -19.58 -10.18 -34.34
C ASN A 433 -20.74 -11.07 -33.87
N ASN A 434 -21.70 -11.30 -34.76
CA ASN A 434 -22.86 -12.18 -34.57
C ASN A 434 -22.51 -13.68 -34.48
N TRP A 435 -21.28 -14.07 -34.83
CA TRP A 435 -20.84 -15.47 -34.93
C TRP A 435 -19.75 -15.78 -33.89
N ALA A 436 -20.14 -15.73 -32.62
CA ALA A 436 -19.23 -15.83 -31.46
C ALA A 436 -18.78 -17.27 -31.14
N TYR A 437 -18.20 -17.99 -32.11
CA TYR A 437 -17.66 -19.35 -31.93
C TYR A 437 -16.49 -19.63 -32.89
N THR A 438 -15.67 -20.63 -32.59
CA THR A 438 -14.54 -21.05 -33.42
C THR A 438 -14.46 -22.59 -33.47
N PRO A 439 -14.24 -23.21 -34.64
CA PRO A 439 -14.10 -22.59 -35.96
C PRO A 439 -15.44 -22.08 -36.52
N ASN A 440 -15.41 -21.07 -37.38
CA ASN A 440 -16.58 -20.59 -38.10
C ASN A 440 -16.20 -20.01 -39.47
N SER A 441 -17.09 -20.10 -40.46
CA SER A 441 -16.92 -19.45 -41.77
C SER A 441 -17.68 -18.11 -41.88
N MET A 442 -18.64 -17.88 -41.00
CA MET A 442 -19.58 -16.77 -41.10
C MET A 442 -18.96 -15.41 -40.74
N SER A 443 -17.90 -15.39 -39.94
CA SER A 443 -17.02 -14.24 -39.69
C SER A 443 -15.63 -14.44 -40.28
N ASN A 444 -15.50 -15.24 -41.35
CA ASN A 444 -14.22 -15.54 -42.03
C ASN A 444 -13.14 -16.10 -41.08
N GLY A 445 -13.53 -16.86 -40.04
CA GLY A 445 -12.61 -17.43 -39.06
C GLY A 445 -12.11 -16.46 -37.99
N TYR A 446 -12.63 -15.23 -37.92
CA TYR A 446 -12.26 -14.24 -36.90
C TYR A 446 -13.13 -14.33 -35.62
N PRO A 447 -12.57 -14.02 -34.44
CA PRO A 447 -11.15 -13.73 -34.19
C PRO A 447 -10.26 -14.97 -34.40
N MET A 448 -9.10 -14.76 -35.01
CA MET A 448 -8.13 -15.83 -35.30
C MET A 448 -7.44 -16.31 -34.02
N GLN A 449 -7.01 -17.57 -34.01
CA GLN A 449 -6.18 -18.12 -32.94
C GLN A 449 -4.75 -17.55 -33.04
N ALA A 450 -4.19 -17.11 -31.92
CA ALA A 450 -2.79 -16.69 -31.81
C ALA A 450 -1.98 -17.73 -31.01
N ASN A 451 -0.71 -17.90 -31.34
CA ASN A 451 0.23 -18.84 -30.70
C ASN A 451 1.67 -18.33 -30.85
N GLN A 452 2.66 -19.14 -30.46
CA GLN A 452 4.09 -18.80 -30.55
C GLN A 452 4.52 -18.29 -31.94
N THR A 453 3.96 -18.85 -33.02
CA THR A 453 4.39 -18.57 -34.40
C THR A 453 3.47 -17.62 -35.17
N GLN A 454 2.28 -17.32 -34.63
CA GLN A 454 1.26 -16.54 -35.33
C GLN A 454 0.57 -15.57 -34.38
N GLY A 455 0.52 -14.29 -34.76
CA GLY A 455 -0.22 -13.26 -34.03
C GLY A 455 0.36 -12.88 -32.67
N HIS A 456 1.64 -13.18 -32.40
CA HIS A 456 2.31 -12.89 -31.12
C HIS A 456 1.49 -13.40 -29.92
N GLY A 457 0.98 -14.63 -30.01
CA GLY A 457 0.17 -15.21 -28.94
C GLY A 457 1.02 -15.66 -27.76
N PHE A 458 0.43 -15.61 -26.55
CA PHE A 458 0.99 -16.29 -25.39
C PHE A 458 1.23 -17.77 -25.70
N PHE A 459 2.30 -18.33 -25.16
CA PHE A 459 2.58 -19.76 -25.21
C PHE A 459 3.30 -20.19 -23.93
N THR A 460 2.91 -21.34 -23.40
CA THR A 460 3.63 -21.99 -22.30
C THR A 460 5.05 -22.33 -22.75
N ALA A 461 6.04 -22.16 -21.87
CA ALA A 461 7.43 -22.48 -22.18
C ALA A 461 7.53 -23.93 -22.71
N PRO A 462 7.93 -24.14 -23.97
CA PRO A 462 7.66 -25.38 -24.70
C PRO A 462 8.44 -26.59 -24.20
N TYR A 463 9.49 -26.36 -23.40
CA TYR A 463 10.30 -27.42 -22.81
C TYR A 463 9.82 -27.86 -21.41
N ARG A 464 8.75 -27.27 -20.88
CA ARG A 464 8.12 -27.75 -19.65
C ARG A 464 7.49 -29.12 -19.89
N TYR A 465 7.65 -30.01 -18.93
CA TYR A 465 7.02 -31.32 -18.95
C TYR A 465 6.63 -31.74 -17.53
N ALA A 466 5.60 -32.57 -17.43
CA ALA A 466 5.24 -33.25 -16.19
C ALA A 466 5.71 -34.70 -16.25
N SER A 467 6.19 -35.24 -15.13
CA SER A 467 6.57 -36.65 -15.00
C SER A 467 6.28 -37.14 -13.58
N GLY A 468 5.94 -38.41 -13.44
CA GLY A 468 5.60 -39.04 -12.16
C GLY A 468 4.12 -39.36 -11.98
N HIS A 469 3.77 -39.85 -10.78
CA HIS A 469 2.39 -40.15 -10.41
C HIS A 469 1.65 -38.89 -9.94
N LEU A 470 0.33 -38.86 -10.11
CA LEU A 470 -0.52 -37.84 -9.47
C LEU A 470 -0.53 -38.11 -7.95
N VAL A 471 -0.05 -37.15 -7.17
CA VAL A 471 0.09 -37.27 -5.71
C VAL A 471 -0.39 -36.00 -5.00
N ARG A 472 -0.78 -36.12 -3.73
CA ARG A 472 -0.98 -35.01 -2.80
C ARG A 472 0.13 -35.05 -1.76
N GLN A 473 1.33 -34.63 -2.15
CA GLN A 473 2.55 -34.70 -1.34
C GLN A 473 3.36 -33.43 -1.51
N THR A 474 4.02 -32.99 -0.43
CA THR A 474 5.04 -31.95 -0.47
C THR A 474 6.37 -32.58 -0.88
N SER A 475 7.11 -31.91 -1.77
CA SER A 475 8.44 -32.37 -2.16
C SER A 475 9.38 -32.43 -0.94
N PRO A 476 10.21 -33.47 -0.77
CA PRO A 476 11.23 -33.50 0.28
C PRO A 476 12.24 -32.34 0.21
N THR A 477 12.39 -31.71 -0.97
CA THR A 477 13.26 -30.53 -1.17
C THR A 477 12.77 -29.28 -0.43
N PHE A 478 11.54 -29.30 0.09
CA PHE A 478 10.89 -28.19 0.79
C PHE A 478 11.05 -28.29 2.33
N ASN A 479 11.59 -29.40 2.85
CA ASN A 479 11.56 -29.75 4.29
C ASN A 479 12.46 -28.91 5.21
N ASP A 480 13.41 -28.13 4.66
CA ASP A 480 14.21 -27.22 5.49
C ASP A 480 13.44 -25.92 5.74
N HIS A 481 12.94 -25.76 6.96
CA HIS A 481 12.16 -24.60 7.36
C HIS A 481 12.93 -23.64 8.27
N TRP A 482 14.21 -23.90 8.58
CA TRP A 482 14.93 -23.21 9.67
C TRP A 482 16.24 -22.56 9.24
N SER A 483 16.94 -23.09 8.22
CA SER A 483 18.24 -22.55 7.80
C SER A 483 18.14 -21.11 7.25
N GLN A 484 17.11 -20.80 6.45
CA GLN A 484 16.92 -19.44 5.93
C GLN A 484 16.40 -18.44 6.98
N PRO A 485 15.45 -18.79 7.88
CA PRO A 485 15.18 -17.95 9.05
C PRO A 485 16.44 -17.63 9.87
N ALA A 486 17.35 -18.61 10.03
CA ALA A 486 18.60 -18.40 10.76
C ALA A 486 19.54 -17.45 10.01
N MET A 487 19.65 -17.62 8.69
CA MET A 487 20.38 -16.68 7.82
C MET A 487 19.81 -15.26 7.91
N PHE A 488 18.49 -15.09 7.87
CA PHE A 488 17.83 -13.80 8.03
C PHE A 488 18.19 -13.17 9.38
N TRP A 489 17.98 -13.90 10.49
CA TRP A 489 18.33 -13.45 11.84
C TRP A 489 19.80 -12.98 11.94
N ASN A 490 20.73 -13.75 11.38
CA ASN A 490 22.16 -13.43 11.40
C ASN A 490 22.52 -12.19 10.58
N SER A 491 21.67 -11.81 9.62
CA SER A 491 21.87 -10.69 8.70
C SER A 491 21.41 -9.36 9.28
N LEU A 492 20.66 -9.37 10.38
CA LEU A 492 20.20 -8.19 11.08
C LEU A 492 21.32 -7.58 11.94
N ILE A 493 21.32 -6.25 12.06
CA ILE A 493 22.20 -5.57 13.03
C ILE A 493 21.74 -5.87 14.47
N PRO A 494 22.61 -5.76 15.49
CA PRO A 494 22.25 -6.10 16.88
C PRO A 494 20.99 -5.41 17.41
N ALA A 495 20.79 -4.12 17.07
CA ALA A 495 19.59 -3.39 17.47
C ALA A 495 18.31 -3.95 16.81
N GLU A 496 18.38 -4.31 15.54
CA GLU A 496 17.23 -4.88 14.82
C GLU A 496 16.94 -6.32 15.29
N GLN A 497 17.98 -7.10 15.64
CA GLN A 497 17.82 -8.38 16.34
C GLN A 497 17.07 -8.21 17.67
N GLN A 498 17.41 -7.19 18.46
CA GLN A 498 16.65 -6.89 19.68
C GLN A 498 15.21 -6.49 19.39
N MET A 499 14.96 -5.68 18.36
CA MET A 499 13.60 -5.31 17.97
C MET A 499 12.74 -6.52 17.59
N VAL A 500 13.32 -7.50 16.87
CA VAL A 500 12.65 -8.77 16.56
C VAL A 500 12.32 -9.55 17.83
N VAL A 501 13.27 -9.68 18.77
CA VAL A 501 13.03 -10.33 20.08
C VAL A 501 11.89 -9.63 20.82
N ASN A 502 11.96 -8.30 20.93
CA ASN A 502 10.96 -7.50 21.62
C ASN A 502 9.57 -7.65 20.97
N ALA A 503 9.49 -7.69 19.64
CA ALA A 503 8.24 -7.91 18.92
C ALA A 503 7.66 -9.30 19.20
N ILE A 504 8.48 -10.36 19.13
CA ILE A 504 8.04 -11.74 19.44
C ILE A 504 7.54 -11.83 20.89
N VAL A 505 8.28 -11.25 21.84
CA VAL A 505 7.89 -11.22 23.25
C VAL A 505 6.57 -10.47 23.42
N PHE A 506 6.43 -9.25 22.86
CA PHE A 506 5.21 -8.46 22.92
C PHE A 506 3.99 -9.24 22.42
N GLU A 507 4.11 -9.89 21.25
CA GLU A 507 2.99 -10.65 20.70
C GLU A 507 2.65 -11.89 21.51
N ASN A 508 3.67 -12.66 21.92
CA ASN A 508 3.47 -13.90 22.67
C ASN A 508 3.09 -13.66 24.14
N SER A 509 3.33 -12.48 24.71
CA SER A 509 2.77 -12.08 25.99
C SER A 509 1.24 -11.98 25.96
N LYS A 510 0.62 -11.83 24.78
CA LYS A 510 -0.84 -11.88 24.58
C LYS A 510 -1.37 -13.28 24.28
N VAL A 511 -0.49 -14.27 24.11
CA VAL A 511 -0.88 -15.66 23.87
C VAL A 511 -1.22 -16.34 25.19
N ASN A 512 -2.49 -16.65 25.39
CA ASN A 512 -2.97 -17.21 26.65
C ASN A 512 -2.44 -18.64 26.89
N SER A 513 -2.31 -19.45 25.83
CA SER A 513 -1.91 -20.86 25.93
C SER A 513 -0.41 -21.00 26.29
N PRO A 514 -0.06 -21.59 27.44
CA PRO A 514 1.34 -21.88 27.77
C PRO A 514 1.98 -22.88 26.79
N HIS A 515 1.18 -23.82 26.26
CA HIS A 515 1.65 -24.81 25.30
C HIS A 515 2.09 -24.15 23.99
N VAL A 516 1.30 -23.21 23.47
CA VAL A 516 1.65 -22.46 22.25
C VAL A 516 2.94 -21.66 22.47
N ARG A 517 3.05 -20.93 23.58
CA ARG A 517 4.28 -20.17 23.91
C ARG A 517 5.51 -21.08 23.97
N LYS A 518 5.39 -22.27 24.55
CA LYS A 518 6.48 -23.27 24.57
C LYS A 518 6.83 -23.78 23.17
N ASN A 519 5.82 -24.05 22.33
CA ASN A 519 6.06 -24.49 20.95
C ASN A 519 6.77 -23.41 20.12
N VAL A 520 6.39 -22.14 20.29
CA VAL A 520 7.08 -21.00 19.66
C VAL A 520 8.56 -20.99 20.04
N VAL A 521 8.89 -21.05 21.34
CA VAL A 521 10.30 -21.11 21.80
C VAL A 521 11.03 -22.32 21.22
N ASN A 522 10.38 -23.49 21.16
CA ASN A 522 10.98 -24.69 20.57
C ASN A 522 11.29 -24.52 19.08
N GLN A 523 10.39 -23.92 18.31
CA GLN A 523 10.61 -23.64 16.89
C GLN A 523 11.71 -22.60 16.67
N LEU A 524 11.74 -21.53 17.48
CA LEU A 524 12.82 -20.55 17.45
C LEU A 524 14.17 -21.18 17.81
N ASN A 525 14.18 -22.17 18.71
CA ASN A 525 15.40 -22.88 19.08
C ASN A 525 15.94 -23.77 17.96
N MET A 526 15.13 -24.14 16.96
CA MET A 526 15.62 -24.78 15.74
C MET A 526 16.28 -23.77 14.79
N VAL A 527 15.90 -22.50 14.87
CA VAL A 527 16.49 -21.40 14.10
C VAL A 527 17.81 -20.93 14.72
N ASN A 528 17.76 -20.51 15.98
CA ASN A 528 18.92 -19.99 16.70
C ASN A 528 18.68 -20.01 18.22
N ASN A 529 19.60 -20.60 18.99
CA ASN A 529 19.44 -20.71 20.44
C ASN A 529 19.43 -19.35 21.14
N ASN A 530 20.26 -18.38 20.73
CA ASN A 530 20.31 -17.05 21.36
C ASN A 530 18.96 -16.32 21.21
N LEU A 531 18.36 -16.38 20.02
CA LEU A 531 17.01 -15.86 19.78
C LEU A 531 15.99 -16.53 20.72
N ALA A 532 15.98 -17.86 20.77
CA ALA A 532 15.03 -18.62 21.57
C ALA A 532 15.18 -18.35 23.09
N VAL A 533 16.40 -18.26 23.59
CA VAL A 533 16.71 -17.96 25.00
C VAL A 533 16.22 -16.58 25.38
N ARG A 534 16.47 -15.56 24.55
CA ARG A 534 16.03 -14.18 24.83
C ARG A 534 14.51 -14.07 24.85
N VAL A 535 13.83 -14.74 23.91
CA VAL A 535 12.36 -14.82 23.90
C VAL A 535 11.83 -15.61 25.10
N ALA A 536 12.45 -16.73 25.47
CA ALA A 536 12.07 -17.53 26.63
C ALA A 536 12.15 -16.72 27.93
N ARG A 537 13.24 -15.96 28.14
CA ARG A 537 13.39 -15.04 29.27
C ARG A 537 12.28 -14.00 29.32
N GLY A 538 12.00 -13.33 28.19
CA GLY A 538 10.95 -12.33 28.10
C GLY A 538 9.54 -12.87 28.39
N LEU A 539 9.31 -14.16 28.14
CA LEU A 539 8.04 -14.85 28.40
C LEU A 539 8.00 -15.58 29.76
N GLY A 540 9.09 -15.60 30.53
CA GLY A 540 9.20 -16.34 31.78
C GLY A 540 9.15 -17.87 31.60
N LEU A 541 9.72 -18.39 30.51
CA LEU A 541 9.81 -19.82 30.19
C LEU A 541 11.24 -20.34 30.42
N ASP A 542 11.37 -21.66 30.59
CA ASP A 542 12.68 -22.31 30.69
C ASP A 542 13.51 -22.08 29.43
N GLU A 543 14.79 -21.74 29.61
CA GLU A 543 15.73 -21.57 28.51
C GLU A 543 16.00 -22.93 27.83
N PRO A 544 15.74 -23.05 26.52
CA PRO A 544 15.95 -24.32 25.83
C PRO A 544 17.43 -24.62 25.64
N SER A 545 17.82 -25.90 25.75
CA SER A 545 19.16 -26.34 25.34
C SER A 545 19.35 -26.20 23.82
N PRO A 546 20.56 -25.85 23.33
CA PRO A 546 20.82 -25.72 21.90
C PRO A 546 20.45 -26.96 21.09
N ASN A 547 19.81 -26.77 19.93
CA ASN A 547 19.58 -27.80 18.93
C ASN A 547 20.23 -27.39 17.59
N PRO A 548 21.47 -27.82 17.32
CA PRO A 548 22.26 -27.28 16.22
C PRO A 548 21.89 -27.78 14.82
N THR A 549 20.81 -28.55 14.66
CA THR A 549 20.47 -29.25 13.41
C THR A 549 20.45 -28.33 12.17
N TYR A 550 19.95 -27.09 12.31
CA TYR A 550 19.84 -26.11 11.21
C TYR A 550 20.58 -24.79 11.52
N TYR A 551 21.44 -24.77 12.53
CA TYR A 551 22.19 -23.55 12.84
C TYR A 551 23.18 -23.26 11.73
N THR A 552 23.25 -21.99 11.36
CA THR A 552 24.19 -21.49 10.38
C THR A 552 24.76 -20.16 10.83
N SER A 553 25.94 -19.80 10.31
CA SER A 553 26.52 -18.46 10.43
C SER A 553 26.37 -17.64 9.14
N ASN A 554 25.69 -18.18 8.12
CA ASN A 554 25.47 -17.50 6.86
C ASN A 554 24.68 -16.21 7.06
N LYS A 555 24.94 -15.23 6.20
CA LYS A 555 24.26 -13.93 6.12
C LYS A 555 23.97 -13.60 4.67
N THR A 556 23.00 -12.73 4.46
CA THR A 556 22.63 -12.15 3.16
C THR A 556 22.43 -10.65 3.31
N SER A 557 22.75 -9.91 2.27
CA SER A 557 22.62 -8.45 2.25
C SER A 557 21.17 -8.02 2.03
N ASN A 558 20.85 -6.77 2.42
CA ASN A 558 19.62 -6.07 2.04
C ASN A 558 18.30 -6.68 2.54
N VAL A 559 18.31 -7.35 3.70
CA VAL A 559 17.10 -7.94 4.32
C VAL A 559 16.60 -7.21 5.58
N GLY A 560 17.50 -6.53 6.29
CA GLY A 560 17.13 -5.65 7.42
C GLY A 560 16.78 -4.23 6.97
N THR A 561 16.15 -3.47 7.86
CA THR A 561 15.67 -2.10 7.56
C THR A 561 16.39 -1.00 8.32
N PHE A 562 17.32 -1.35 9.21
CA PHE A 562 18.12 -0.39 9.99
C PHE A 562 19.61 -0.46 9.64
N GLY A 563 20.35 0.61 9.96
CA GLY A 563 21.81 0.65 9.86
C GLY A 563 22.37 0.97 8.48
N LYS A 564 21.50 1.21 7.48
CA LYS A 564 21.89 1.75 6.17
C LYS A 564 21.29 3.14 5.99
N PRO A 565 22.06 4.12 5.48
CA PRO A 565 21.49 5.42 5.13
C PRO A 565 20.42 5.28 4.05
N LEU A 566 19.43 6.18 4.09
CA LEU A 566 18.47 6.35 3.00
C LEU A 566 19.17 6.76 1.71
N LEU A 567 18.52 6.49 0.58
CA LEU A 567 19.01 6.90 -0.74
C LEU A 567 18.55 8.31 -1.10
N SER A 568 17.39 8.72 -0.57
CA SER A 568 16.84 10.06 -0.68
C SER A 568 16.14 10.45 0.61
N ILE A 569 16.13 11.75 0.92
CA ILE A 569 15.37 12.34 2.04
C ILE A 569 14.17 13.15 1.55
N GLU A 570 13.89 13.14 0.24
CA GLU A 570 12.79 13.89 -0.34
C GLU A 570 11.41 13.43 0.19
N GLY A 571 10.58 14.40 0.55
CA GLY A 571 9.27 14.22 1.16
C GLY A 571 9.30 13.83 2.64
N LEU A 572 10.47 13.76 3.29
CA LEU A 572 10.53 13.61 4.75
C LEU A 572 10.08 14.92 5.43
N GLN A 573 9.59 14.79 6.66
CA GLN A 573 8.95 15.88 7.40
C GLN A 573 9.81 16.33 8.59
N VAL A 574 9.99 17.63 8.79
CA VAL A 574 10.74 18.19 9.93
C VAL A 574 9.82 19.07 10.75
N GLY A 575 9.63 18.75 12.03
CA GLY A 575 8.87 19.59 12.94
C GLY A 575 9.75 20.69 13.52
N PHE A 576 9.36 21.95 13.38
CA PHE A 576 10.05 23.10 13.96
C PHE A 576 9.18 23.71 15.07
N LEU A 577 9.52 23.41 16.33
CA LEU A 577 8.73 23.79 17.49
C LEU A 577 9.03 25.22 17.90
N ALA A 578 8.04 26.10 17.72
CA ALA A 578 8.11 27.54 17.93
C ALA A 578 6.99 28.00 18.91
N SER A 579 6.82 29.32 19.08
CA SER A 579 5.78 29.90 19.94
C SER A 579 5.19 31.19 19.38
N ASN A 580 3.86 31.34 19.43
CA ASN A 580 3.15 32.59 19.19
C ASN A 580 3.56 33.68 20.20
N SER A 581 3.93 33.30 21.42
CA SER A 581 4.43 34.23 22.44
C SER A 581 5.87 34.71 22.16
N HIS A 582 6.55 34.10 21.19
CA HIS A 582 7.90 34.46 20.76
C HIS A 582 8.02 34.51 19.22
N PRO A 583 7.47 35.54 18.54
CA PRO A 583 7.39 35.59 17.07
C PRO A 583 8.72 35.46 16.31
N GLU A 584 9.85 35.80 16.94
CA GLU A 584 11.18 35.60 16.35
C GLU A 584 11.49 34.11 16.14
N SER A 585 10.92 33.20 16.94
CA SER A 585 11.01 31.75 16.72
C SER A 585 10.32 31.31 15.42
N ILE A 586 9.19 31.94 15.05
CA ILE A 586 8.49 31.66 13.79
C ILE A 586 9.33 32.14 12.61
N LYS A 587 9.87 33.35 12.69
CA LYS A 587 10.78 33.90 11.67
C LYS A 587 12.04 33.03 11.49
N GLN A 588 12.57 32.48 12.59
CA GLN A 588 13.69 31.55 12.54
C GLN A 588 13.33 30.29 11.74
N GLY A 589 12.15 29.70 11.98
CA GLY A 589 11.66 28.56 11.20
C GLY A 589 11.48 28.91 9.72
N GLN A 590 10.89 30.06 9.41
CA GLN A 590 10.70 30.53 8.03
C GLN A 590 12.03 30.73 7.30
N ALA A 591 13.04 31.27 8.00
CA ALA A 591 14.38 31.43 7.44
C ALA A 591 15.06 30.08 7.15
N MET A 592 14.81 29.05 7.99
CA MET A 592 15.36 27.70 7.77
C MET A 592 14.59 26.92 6.70
N ALA A 593 13.29 27.19 6.50
CA ALA A 593 12.43 26.43 5.59
C ALA A 593 12.99 26.34 4.15
N ALA A 594 13.62 27.42 3.65
CA ALA A 594 14.23 27.43 2.32
C ALA A 594 15.35 26.39 2.15
N GLN A 595 16.13 26.12 3.21
CA GLN A 595 17.22 25.14 3.17
C GLN A 595 16.69 23.70 3.11
N PHE A 596 15.61 23.41 3.85
CA PHE A 596 14.96 22.11 3.80
C PHE A 596 14.24 21.90 2.46
N SER A 597 13.52 22.90 1.98
CA SER A 597 12.84 22.85 0.68
C SER A 597 13.81 22.63 -0.49
N ALA A 598 15.02 23.22 -0.44
CA ALA A 598 16.06 22.98 -1.43
C ALA A 598 16.58 21.53 -1.44
N ALA A 599 16.41 20.79 -0.34
CA ALA A 599 16.69 19.36 -0.24
C ALA A 599 15.44 18.48 -0.45
N GLY A 600 14.31 19.07 -0.85
CA GLY A 600 13.01 18.40 -0.99
C GLY A 600 12.41 17.91 0.32
N VAL A 601 12.79 18.51 1.46
CA VAL A 601 12.29 18.19 2.81
C VAL A 601 11.33 19.28 3.27
N ASP A 602 10.19 18.89 3.84
CA ASP A 602 9.20 19.85 4.33
C ASP A 602 9.47 20.22 5.79
N LEU A 603 9.70 21.51 6.06
CA LEU A 603 9.80 22.04 7.42
C LEU A 603 8.44 22.61 7.86
N ASN A 604 7.87 22.00 8.89
CA ASN A 604 6.56 22.33 9.46
C ASN A 604 6.74 23.12 10.76
N ILE A 605 6.42 24.40 10.74
CA ILE A 605 6.45 25.27 11.92
C ILE A 605 5.22 24.98 12.78
N VAL A 606 5.46 24.60 14.03
CA VAL A 606 4.45 24.19 15.01
C VAL A 606 4.39 25.19 16.16
N THR A 607 3.20 25.73 16.43
CA THR A 607 3.00 26.68 17.54
C THR A 607 1.68 26.41 18.30
N GLU A 608 1.32 27.27 19.26
CA GLU A 608 0.12 27.09 20.08
C GLU A 608 -1.18 27.32 19.29
N ALA A 609 -1.16 28.22 18.31
CA ALA A 609 -2.28 28.54 17.43
C ALA A 609 -1.79 29.02 16.06
N TYR A 610 -2.62 28.86 15.02
CA TYR A 610 -2.31 29.38 13.69
C TYR A 610 -1.99 30.89 13.71
N ALA A 611 -0.94 31.26 13.00
CA ALA A 611 -0.50 32.61 12.74
C ALA A 611 0.22 32.63 11.37
N ASP A 612 0.55 33.82 10.87
CA ASP A 612 1.26 33.95 9.59
C ASP A 612 2.58 33.15 9.61
N GLY A 613 2.71 32.21 8.66
CA GLY A 613 3.87 31.32 8.56
C GLY A 613 3.84 30.06 9.40
N VAL A 614 2.77 29.81 10.19
CA VAL A 614 2.62 28.58 10.97
C VAL A 614 1.92 27.51 10.14
N ASN A 615 2.49 26.30 10.09
CA ASN A 615 1.93 25.18 9.32
C ASN A 615 0.90 24.37 10.11
N THR A 616 1.12 24.18 11.41
CA THR A 616 0.24 23.39 12.27
C THR A 616 0.34 23.83 13.73
N THR A 617 -0.53 23.28 14.57
CA THR A 617 -0.58 23.60 16.00
C THR A 617 -0.12 22.43 16.86
N TYR A 618 0.35 22.71 18.08
CA TYR A 618 0.66 21.68 19.06
C TYR A 618 -0.54 20.76 19.31
N ALA A 619 -1.78 21.26 19.24
CA ALA A 619 -2.98 20.46 19.45
C ALA A 619 -3.11 19.30 18.48
N LEU A 620 -2.74 19.53 17.21
CA LEU A 620 -2.81 18.57 16.11
C LEU A 620 -1.53 17.74 15.96
N SER A 621 -0.40 18.24 16.43
CA SER A 621 0.91 17.63 16.20
C SER A 621 1.26 16.53 17.22
N ASP A 622 1.97 15.52 16.74
CA ASP A 622 2.57 14.43 17.50
C ASP A 622 3.97 14.09 16.93
N ALA A 623 4.79 13.33 17.65
CA ALA A 623 6.12 12.94 17.18
C ALA A 623 6.08 12.05 15.92
N ILE A 624 4.96 11.36 15.68
CA ILE A 624 4.75 10.53 14.49
C ILE A 624 4.68 11.33 13.19
N ASP A 625 4.31 12.62 13.26
CA ASP A 625 4.14 13.48 12.08
C ASP A 625 5.47 13.92 11.45
N PHE A 626 6.58 13.79 12.20
CA PHE A 626 7.88 14.32 11.80
C PHE A 626 8.94 13.23 11.78
N ASP A 627 9.84 13.27 10.81
CA ASP A 627 11.02 12.42 10.71
C ASP A 627 12.20 12.98 11.50
N ALA A 628 12.26 14.30 11.69
CA ALA A 628 13.18 14.98 12.60
C ALA A 628 12.50 16.15 13.33
N LEU A 629 13.09 16.60 14.44
CA LEU A 629 12.56 17.68 15.26
C LEU A 629 13.60 18.76 15.53
N ILE A 630 13.21 20.03 15.43
CA ILE A 630 14.04 21.19 15.78
C ILE A 630 13.29 22.05 16.79
N ILE A 631 13.95 22.42 17.89
CA ILE A 631 13.42 23.33 18.89
C ILE A 631 13.98 24.73 18.63
N ALA A 632 13.11 25.70 18.46
CA ALA A 632 13.50 27.08 18.20
C ALA A 632 14.24 27.71 19.39
N ASP A 633 14.91 28.83 19.12
CA ASP A 633 15.44 29.68 20.18
C ASP A 633 14.31 30.41 20.93
N GLY A 634 14.45 30.58 22.24
CA GLY A 634 13.54 31.36 23.09
C GLY A 634 12.27 30.65 23.55
N VAL A 635 12.05 29.38 23.16
CA VAL A 635 10.80 28.65 23.46
C VAL A 635 10.94 27.58 24.56
N GLN A 636 12.08 27.50 25.25
CA GLN A 636 12.39 26.50 26.28
C GLN A 636 11.37 26.44 27.43
N SER A 637 10.63 27.53 27.68
CA SER A 637 9.57 27.58 28.69
C SER A 637 8.39 26.64 28.38
N LEU A 638 8.16 26.30 27.11
CA LEU A 638 7.15 25.33 26.67
C LEU A 638 7.50 23.88 27.05
N PHE A 639 8.76 23.62 27.41
CA PHE A 639 9.32 22.28 27.65
C PHE A 639 9.64 22.03 29.13
N ALA A 640 8.97 22.72 30.04
CA ALA A 640 9.04 22.39 31.46
C ALA A 640 8.35 21.04 31.71
N SER A 641 9.05 20.07 32.32
CA SER A 641 8.42 18.81 32.72
C SER A 641 7.29 19.08 33.72
N PRO A 642 6.26 18.23 33.87
CA PRO A 642 5.20 18.45 34.85
C PRO A 642 5.72 18.64 36.29
N ALA A 643 6.81 17.96 36.65
CA ALA A 643 7.50 18.15 37.93
C ALA A 643 8.23 19.50 38.03
N LEU A 644 8.91 19.94 36.95
CA LEU A 644 9.54 21.25 36.87
C LEU A 644 8.51 22.39 36.86
N ALA A 645 7.40 22.23 36.14
CA ALA A 645 6.34 23.23 36.02
C ALA A 645 5.67 23.50 37.39
N ASN A 646 5.45 22.44 38.18
CA ASN A 646 4.98 22.54 39.56
C ASN A 646 6.01 23.17 40.50
N GLN A 647 7.32 22.89 40.32
CA GLN A 647 8.38 23.51 41.13
C GLN A 647 8.64 24.98 40.77
N MET A 648 8.42 25.38 39.52
CA MET A 648 8.64 26.75 39.04
C MET A 648 7.45 27.69 39.27
N ASN A 649 6.33 27.23 39.85
CA ASN A 649 5.07 27.98 39.90
C ASN A 649 4.67 28.54 38.50
N SER A 650 5.07 27.85 37.42
CA SER A 650 4.91 28.37 36.08
C SER A 650 3.51 28.03 35.55
N THR A 651 2.76 29.03 35.10
CA THR A 651 1.49 28.88 34.39
C THR A 651 1.69 28.40 32.94
N ALA A 652 2.68 27.54 32.66
CA ALA A 652 2.94 26.93 31.34
C ALA A 652 1.83 25.95 30.91
N THR A 653 0.64 26.12 31.46
CA THR A 653 -0.60 25.46 31.13
C THR A 653 -1.32 26.31 30.08
N SER A 654 -1.11 25.98 28.82
CA SER A 654 -1.98 26.46 27.75
C SER A 654 -3.26 25.62 27.73
N THR A 655 -4.40 26.25 27.46
CA THR A 655 -5.66 25.54 27.14
C THR A 655 -5.75 25.15 25.67
N LEU A 656 -4.81 25.59 24.84
CA LEU A 656 -4.83 25.38 23.39
C LEU A 656 -4.37 23.98 22.98
N TYR A 657 -3.68 23.25 23.86
CA TYR A 657 -3.21 21.89 23.61
C TYR A 657 -3.14 21.09 24.92
N PRO A 658 -3.12 19.74 24.86
CA PRO A 658 -3.03 18.92 26.06
C PRO A 658 -1.78 19.19 26.90
N PRO A 659 -1.84 19.04 28.23
CA PRO A 659 -0.71 19.33 29.11
C PRO A 659 0.60 18.68 28.64
N ALA A 660 1.70 19.46 28.65
CA ALA A 660 3.04 19.04 28.27
C ALA A 660 3.21 18.54 26.81
N ARG A 661 2.29 18.87 25.89
CA ARG A 661 2.39 18.44 24.48
C ARG A 661 3.74 18.75 23.80
N PRO A 662 4.32 19.97 23.87
CA PRO A 662 5.63 20.23 23.25
C PRO A 662 6.74 19.34 23.82
N PHE A 663 6.74 19.16 25.15
CA PHE A 663 7.68 18.27 25.84
C PHE A 663 7.51 16.80 25.40
N GLN A 664 6.27 16.33 25.26
CA GLN A 664 5.97 14.99 24.80
C GLN A 664 6.49 14.75 23.38
N ILE A 665 6.23 15.67 22.44
CA ILE A 665 6.71 15.56 21.06
C ILE A 665 8.23 15.40 21.03
N LEU A 666 8.97 16.17 21.84
CA LEU A 666 10.42 16.05 21.95
C LEU A 666 10.86 14.69 22.48
N VAL A 667 10.30 14.26 23.61
CA VAL A 667 10.69 13.01 24.27
C VAL A 667 10.40 11.81 23.36
N ASP A 668 9.22 11.77 22.76
CA ASP A 668 8.80 10.68 21.88
C ASP A 668 9.64 10.67 20.60
N SER A 669 9.94 11.84 20.01
CA SER A 669 10.85 11.92 18.85
C SER A 669 12.24 11.35 19.17
N PHE A 670 12.81 11.70 20.32
CA PHE A 670 14.11 11.18 20.74
C PHE A 670 14.06 9.67 20.98
N ARG A 671 13.04 9.18 21.68
CA ARG A 671 12.84 7.75 22.01
C ARG A 671 12.59 6.89 20.76
N TYR A 672 11.92 7.43 19.76
CA TYR A 672 11.73 6.77 18.47
C TYR A 672 13.01 6.75 17.62
N GLY A 673 14.11 7.33 18.10
CA GLY A 673 15.39 7.30 17.40
C GLY A 673 15.54 8.39 16.33
N LYS A 674 14.68 9.42 16.32
CA LYS A 674 14.72 10.48 15.30
C LYS A 674 15.89 11.45 15.50
N PRO A 675 16.39 12.13 14.46
CA PRO A 675 17.23 13.31 14.62
C PRO A 675 16.49 14.38 15.42
N VAL A 676 17.14 14.93 16.45
CA VAL A 676 16.58 16.03 17.26
C VAL A 676 17.61 17.16 17.36
N ALA A 677 17.15 18.40 17.25
CA ALA A 677 18.01 19.57 17.31
C ALA A 677 17.41 20.68 18.16
N ALA A 678 18.26 21.58 18.64
CA ALA A 678 17.81 22.78 19.34
C ALA A 678 18.71 23.99 19.03
N VAL A 679 18.09 25.14 18.85
CA VAL A 679 18.78 26.40 18.56
C VAL A 679 18.86 27.28 19.80
N GLY A 680 20.05 27.83 20.07
CA GLY A 680 20.28 28.79 21.15
C GLY A 680 19.80 28.29 22.52
N SER A 681 18.93 29.07 23.16
CA SER A 681 18.34 28.75 24.45
C SER A 681 17.33 27.59 24.41
N GLY A 682 16.87 27.18 23.22
CA GLY A 682 16.07 25.97 23.01
C GLY A 682 16.79 24.69 23.49
N SER A 683 18.13 24.69 23.54
CA SER A 683 18.92 23.56 24.07
C SER A 683 18.59 23.21 25.53
N VAL A 684 18.05 24.16 26.30
CA VAL A 684 17.54 23.90 27.66
C VAL A 684 16.39 22.89 27.65
N ALA A 685 15.58 22.82 26.59
CA ALA A 685 14.52 21.83 26.46
C ALA A 685 15.08 20.39 26.38
N LEU A 686 16.20 20.17 25.69
CA LEU A 686 16.89 18.87 25.64
C LEU A 686 17.33 18.46 27.04
N LYS A 687 17.94 19.39 27.78
CA LYS A 687 18.36 19.17 29.18
C LYS A 687 17.17 18.84 30.09
N ASN A 688 16.05 19.55 29.94
CA ASN A 688 14.81 19.29 30.70
C ASN A 688 14.23 17.90 30.40
N ALA A 689 14.43 17.39 29.19
CA ALA A 689 14.03 16.04 28.77
C ALA A 689 15.04 14.95 29.16
N GLY A 690 16.17 15.30 29.79
CA GLY A 690 17.23 14.35 30.12
C GLY A 690 18.01 13.85 28.89
N ILE A 691 17.99 14.61 27.79
CA ILE A 691 18.68 14.28 26.55
C ILE A 691 20.07 14.93 26.57
N ASP A 692 21.11 14.10 26.55
CA ASP A 692 22.50 14.55 26.45
C ASP A 692 22.82 14.99 25.01
N SER A 693 23.31 16.23 24.87
CA SER A 693 23.66 16.85 23.60
C SER A 693 24.87 16.22 22.90
N SER A 694 25.64 15.39 23.60
CA SER A 694 26.76 14.63 23.01
C SER A 694 26.34 13.35 22.31
N ARG A 695 25.06 12.93 22.44
CA ARG A 695 24.55 11.71 21.81
C ARG A 695 24.45 11.88 20.30
N SER A 696 24.63 10.76 19.58
CA SER A 696 24.45 10.72 18.14
C SER A 696 23.02 11.12 17.73
N GLY A 697 22.91 11.95 16.71
CA GLY A 697 21.63 12.47 16.23
C GLY A 697 20.98 13.52 17.13
N VAL A 698 21.75 14.12 18.05
CA VAL A 698 21.35 15.30 18.83
C VAL A 698 22.23 16.47 18.41
N TYR A 699 21.62 17.54 17.92
CA TYR A 699 22.34 18.69 17.36
C TYR A 699 22.03 19.97 18.13
N THR A 700 23.05 20.78 18.40
CA THR A 700 22.89 22.07 19.08
C THR A 700 23.80 23.12 18.46
N GLY A 701 23.33 24.36 18.42
CA GLY A 701 24.10 25.51 17.95
C GLY A 701 23.50 26.82 18.41
N SER A 702 24.21 27.93 18.23
CA SER A 702 23.69 29.28 18.50
C SER A 702 22.72 29.73 17.41
N SER A 703 21.96 30.80 17.67
CA SER A 703 21.08 31.45 16.69
C SER A 703 21.81 31.98 15.45
N GLU A 704 23.12 32.20 15.53
CA GLU A 704 23.99 32.58 14.41
C GLU A 704 24.44 31.38 13.55
N THR A 705 24.13 30.15 13.98
CA THR A 705 24.58 28.90 13.33
C THR A 705 23.42 28.03 12.83
N THR A 706 22.25 28.63 12.55
CA THR A 706 21.07 27.91 12.06
C THR A 706 21.36 27.11 10.79
N GLU A 707 22.16 27.64 9.86
CA GLU A 707 22.54 26.91 8.63
C GLU A 707 23.31 25.62 8.93
N LYS A 708 24.18 25.65 9.93
CA LYS A 708 24.93 24.46 10.38
C LYS A 708 23.97 23.42 10.96
N ILE A 709 23.03 23.85 11.81
CA ILE A 709 22.03 22.96 12.42
C ILE A 709 21.15 22.32 11.33
N ALA A 710 20.68 23.10 10.35
CA ALA A 710 19.90 22.57 9.25
C ALA A 710 20.66 21.48 8.48
N LYS A 711 21.94 21.74 8.16
CA LYS A 711 22.80 20.76 7.49
C LYS A 711 22.97 19.48 8.31
N GLU A 712 23.24 19.60 9.60
CA GLU A 712 23.40 18.45 10.50
C GLU A 712 22.09 17.63 10.63
N VAL A 713 20.93 18.30 10.67
CA VAL A 713 19.62 17.63 10.66
C VAL A 713 19.37 16.91 9.33
N LEU A 714 19.70 17.52 8.19
CA LEU A 714 19.59 16.87 6.87
C LEU A 714 20.50 15.63 6.79
N GLU A 715 21.72 15.69 7.30
CA GLU A 715 22.61 14.52 7.42
C GLU A 715 22.01 13.45 8.37
N GLY A 716 21.39 13.89 9.45
CA GLY A 716 20.65 13.01 10.36
C GLY A 716 19.47 12.30 9.70
N LEU A 717 18.74 12.97 8.80
CA LEU A 717 17.61 12.37 8.06
C LEU A 717 18.06 11.22 7.16
N TYR A 718 19.25 11.29 6.56
CA TYR A 718 19.82 10.15 5.84
C TYR A 718 20.08 8.95 6.76
N THR A 719 20.51 9.18 8.00
CA THR A 719 20.64 8.10 9.01
C THR A 719 19.26 7.56 9.43
N PHE A 720 18.24 8.42 9.45
CA PHE A 720 16.84 8.17 9.76
C PHE A 720 16.54 7.71 11.20
N ARG A 721 17.27 6.71 11.71
CA ARG A 721 17.11 6.15 13.06
C ARG A 721 18.45 5.93 13.76
N PHE A 722 18.62 6.56 14.92
CA PHE A 722 19.78 6.42 15.80
C PHE A 722 19.57 5.25 16.77
N VAL A 723 20.11 4.10 16.40
CA VAL A 723 19.81 2.82 17.07
C VAL A 723 20.55 2.60 18.39
N ASP A 724 21.52 3.45 18.75
CA ASP A 724 22.19 3.44 20.06
C ASP A 724 21.25 3.81 21.23
N ARG A 725 20.03 4.25 20.92
CA ARG A 725 19.00 4.62 21.89
C ARG A 725 18.18 3.43 22.38
N PHE A 726 18.29 2.28 21.73
CA PHE A 726 17.58 1.06 22.11
C PHE A 726 18.51 0.13 22.89
N ALA A 727 18.11 -0.23 24.11
CA ALA A 727 18.87 -1.16 24.93
C ALA A 727 18.94 -2.54 24.27
N LEU A 728 20.08 -3.23 24.43
CA LEU A 728 20.30 -4.59 23.95
C LEU A 728 20.39 -5.54 25.16
N ASP A 729 19.92 -6.76 24.99
CA ASP A 729 20.14 -7.84 25.95
C ASP A 729 21.64 -8.16 26.04
N GLU A 730 22.14 -8.39 27.26
CA GLU A 730 23.52 -8.83 27.54
C GLU A 730 23.69 -10.36 27.45
#